data_AF-A0AB74IWY2-F1
#
_entry.id   AF-A0AB74IWY2-F1
#
_cell.length_a   1.000
_cell.length_b   1.000
_cell.length_c   1.000
_cell.angle_alpha   90.00
_cell.angle_beta   90.00
_cell.angle_gamma   90.00
#
_symmetry.space_group_name_H-M   'P 1'
#
loop_
_entity.id
_entity.type
_entity.pdbx_description
1 polymer ?
#
loop_
_entity_poly.entity_id
_entity_poly.type
_entity_poly.pdbx_seq_one_letter_code
_entity_poly.pdbx_strand_id
1 'polypeptide(L)'
;VNSHVHASVCAASHCEFFSRYFQHPRIARFVFDRQYYTAMPRLKQVVKMKKKKPSNTLGMRDFERSQADLDRKIEQSRSVVDVPFSYPTYTLVSKAALPTCPETCQTCVQHYLPESAVSNPANPRAMVAHSDSEAAKITASYVEGIRNDRDAISAQLEMYGDLLLTRWQRKSVEKRASIVRTTLPEIHARRFSNAWLLYDNKRAFEAQYSTIDQKKFKSRGFEQLMADQMQAVQIHHDSHRKQHLLPFIDVDTLSQDPTSLLALLHYRCNFDIADWVMHDSEQLRVGFNYTMGPPAFNPHCVIMYGTHLGRLIPWNQQSAHRHDIIGYPRAVLILEAQATLFAFLRKTVEALLVSGLQGATAGHQKWDELVESEFGKIGLAPLVGRRLEAFRSPPRVDMASTIECLTAQTNAMVDELWLQQTDPQYFRAHLMQAKNNEMHDRMTRWWREEWMLEFALCYSVWTDNLRTTLRQALSILKVQEELGGDIRPGKSLPAGYEAMLVLFQGHLEQLFEGQLCDLQALVPQERSFRDHFNIQDTGKPMLNISSEKLFLANPMLWNMMQLTLKHQSQAPTFHLAFIDHLMREDAKEKNRISPVLATHISNMVVVDDILSSLRYHRPRHGVSVDAEMLARLATGQPRTLPERQQSAFGRIYRLKDPMWEKLQALMKLSLPMSEEPDVLLKHLPPLDDASYEFWEMACVNFTISIGQGNQQEKLYSDPWYLTRIGWTEVEDERRALRYAQWKRAADQRGSCKQLQDYQPPKPPSAFSPVAPQQTTWGEPAAPVGAVPSETKPKVKTRPSVSPTDNTTKNPERIADVSPPSPPQASVMVSSKSLTLLTRMFTADPSAPGEIYWIEFVSAMADAGCSVMPGGGSCFTFTHVDDMGEKHSMVFHRPHPEPSMSKERLRSFGSRLGRRWGWSLETFDVKV
;
A
#
# COMPACT_ATOMS: atom_id res chain seq x y z
N VAL A 1 -10.68 4.51 28.46
CA VAL A 1 -11.13 3.36 29.29
C VAL A 1 -12.26 2.67 28.53
N ASN A 2 -11.88 1.75 27.64
CA ASN A 2 -12.67 0.68 26.98
C ASN A 2 -11.82 0.09 25.83
N SER A 3 -10.61 -0.36 26.17
CA SER A 3 -9.69 -1.06 25.26
C SER A 3 -9.49 -2.54 25.67
N HIS A 4 -10.34 -3.05 26.57
CA HIS A 4 -10.21 -4.38 27.16
C HIS A 4 -11.24 -5.37 26.62
N VAL A 5 -11.13 -5.76 25.34
CA VAL A 5 -11.78 -6.99 24.82
C VAL A 5 -10.92 -7.72 23.76
N HIS A 6 -9.63 -7.40 23.65
CA HIS A 6 -8.83 -7.89 22.51
C HIS A 6 -8.19 -9.28 22.64
N ALA A 7 -8.35 -9.98 23.77
CA ALA A 7 -7.53 -11.17 24.03
C ALA A 7 -8.24 -12.44 24.50
N SER A 8 -9.55 -12.41 24.80
CA SER A 8 -10.30 -13.65 25.07
C SER A 8 -10.88 -14.30 23.81
N VAL A 9 -10.45 -13.86 22.62
CA VAL A 9 -11.11 -14.19 21.33
C VAL A 9 -10.20 -14.98 20.38
N CYS A 10 -8.91 -15.20 20.73
CA CYS A 10 -8.00 -16.04 19.94
C CYS A 10 -8.45 -17.52 19.81
N ALA A 11 -9.31 -18.01 20.71
CA ALA A 11 -9.92 -19.34 20.57
C ALA A 11 -11.16 -19.35 19.63
N ALA A 12 -11.81 -18.20 19.43
CA ALA A 12 -13.05 -18.10 18.66
C ALA A 12 -12.82 -18.05 17.14
N SER A 13 -11.62 -17.69 16.67
CA SER A 13 -11.26 -17.66 15.25
C SER A 13 -11.15 -19.07 14.63
N HIS A 14 -10.79 -20.07 15.42
CA HIS A 14 -10.98 -21.46 15.00
C HIS A 14 -12.48 -21.78 14.95
N CYS A 15 -13.30 -21.38 15.92
CA CYS A 15 -14.75 -21.58 15.82
C CYS A 15 -15.43 -20.83 14.66
N GLU A 16 -14.93 -19.70 14.16
CA GLU A 16 -15.52 -19.01 12.99
C GLU A 16 -15.00 -19.53 11.64
N PHE A 17 -13.71 -19.87 11.55
CA PHE A 17 -13.17 -20.58 10.39
C PHE A 17 -13.83 -21.96 10.28
N PHE A 18 -13.91 -22.72 11.37
CA PHE A 18 -14.58 -24.03 11.45
C PHE A 18 -16.13 -23.94 11.48
N SER A 19 -16.80 -22.89 11.97
CA SER A 19 -18.28 -22.83 11.90
C SER A 19 -18.79 -22.64 10.48
N ARG A 20 -18.01 -22.00 9.61
CA ARG A 20 -18.29 -21.97 8.16
C ARG A 20 -18.06 -23.34 7.49
N TYR A 21 -17.27 -24.24 8.09
CA TYR A 21 -17.09 -25.64 7.64
C TYR A 21 -18.27 -26.56 8.03
N PHE A 22 -19.07 -26.23 9.04
CA PHE A 22 -20.17 -27.07 9.54
C PHE A 22 -21.55 -26.57 9.09
N GLN A 23 -21.93 -26.76 7.83
CA GLN A 23 -23.32 -26.58 7.37
C GLN A 23 -24.22 -27.79 7.71
N HIS A 24 -24.31 -28.19 8.98
CA HIS A 24 -25.30 -29.20 9.41
C HIS A 24 -26.14 -28.73 10.62
N PRO A 25 -27.47 -28.57 10.49
CA PRO A 25 -28.33 -27.91 11.49
C PRO A 25 -28.39 -28.53 12.89
N ARG A 26 -27.81 -29.71 13.11
CA ARG A 26 -27.91 -30.46 14.39
C ARG A 26 -26.72 -30.27 15.34
N ILE A 27 -25.61 -29.71 14.88
CA ILE A 27 -24.38 -29.57 15.70
C ILE A 27 -24.31 -28.21 16.43
N ALA A 28 -24.95 -27.17 15.88
CA ALA A 28 -24.95 -25.82 16.46
C ALA A 28 -25.63 -25.71 17.85
N ARG A 29 -26.46 -26.70 18.23
CA ARG A 29 -27.26 -26.63 19.46
C ARG A 29 -26.55 -27.13 20.72
N PHE A 30 -25.39 -27.79 20.59
CA PHE A 30 -24.67 -28.38 21.73
C PHE A 30 -23.48 -27.55 22.25
N VAL A 31 -22.97 -26.60 21.47
CA VAL A 31 -21.74 -25.83 21.78
C VAL A 31 -22.01 -24.56 22.60
N PHE A 32 -23.28 -24.13 22.74
CA PHE A 32 -23.64 -22.88 23.41
C PHE A 32 -24.61 -23.10 24.56
N ASP A 33 -24.19 -23.78 25.62
CA ASP A 33 -24.86 -23.69 26.92
C ASP A 33 -24.07 -22.80 27.89
N ARG A 34 -24.73 -21.74 28.35
CA ARG A 34 -24.12 -20.46 28.76
C ARG A 34 -24.05 -20.31 30.28
N GLN A 35 -23.63 -21.33 31.02
CA GLN A 35 -23.78 -21.37 32.51
C GLN A 35 -22.50 -21.42 33.36
N TYR A 36 -21.28 -21.34 32.81
CA TYR A 36 -20.05 -21.48 33.62
C TYR A 36 -19.20 -20.21 33.79
N TYR A 37 -19.80 -19.04 34.06
CA TYR A 37 -19.05 -17.82 34.44
C TYR A 37 -19.70 -17.07 35.62
N THR A 38 -19.68 -17.65 36.82
CA THR A 38 -19.88 -16.89 38.07
C THR A 38 -19.18 -17.54 39.26
N ALA A 39 -17.93 -17.13 39.55
CA ALA A 39 -17.35 -17.06 40.90
C ALA A 39 -15.90 -16.51 40.85
N MET A 40 -15.71 -15.22 41.15
CA MET A 40 -14.39 -14.66 41.53
C MET A 40 -14.36 -14.42 43.05
N PRO A 41 -13.34 -14.89 43.80
CA PRO A 41 -13.14 -14.48 45.20
C PRO A 41 -12.42 -13.13 45.31
N ARG A 42 -12.78 -12.37 46.34
CA ARG A 42 -12.33 -11.00 46.65
C ARG A 42 -10.83 -10.90 46.97
N LEU A 43 -10.15 -9.94 46.33
CA LEU A 43 -8.78 -9.48 46.62
C LEU A 43 -8.66 -8.86 48.03
N LYS A 44 -7.62 -9.23 48.79
CA LYS A 44 -7.19 -8.54 50.03
C LYS A 44 -5.86 -7.80 49.83
N GLN A 45 -5.92 -6.52 50.17
CA GLN A 45 -4.95 -5.56 50.72
C GLN A 45 -3.49 -5.45 50.21
N VAL A 46 -3.22 -4.19 49.82
CA VAL A 46 -2.00 -3.44 49.56
C VAL A 46 -0.91 -3.58 50.64
N VAL A 47 0.35 -3.76 50.21
CA VAL A 47 1.55 -3.44 51.00
C VAL A 47 2.39 -2.38 50.27
N LYS A 48 2.62 -1.26 50.96
CA LYS A 48 3.46 -0.13 50.52
C LYS A 48 4.95 -0.52 50.58
N MET A 49 5.71 -0.27 49.51
CA MET A 49 7.18 -0.25 49.57
C MET A 49 7.76 1.15 49.32
N LYS A 50 8.71 1.53 50.18
CA LYS A 50 9.33 2.86 50.29
C LYS A 50 10.37 3.10 49.19
N LYS A 51 10.40 4.34 48.66
CA LYS A 51 11.40 4.88 47.72
C LYS A 51 12.80 4.88 48.36
N LYS A 52 13.83 4.44 47.61
CA LYS A 52 15.25 4.78 47.84
C LYS A 52 15.84 5.42 46.59
N LYS A 53 16.62 6.49 46.79
CA LYS A 53 17.30 7.32 45.77
C LYS A 53 18.48 6.57 45.12
N PRO A 54 18.85 6.89 43.87
CA PRO A 54 19.96 6.25 43.18
C PRO A 54 21.30 6.89 43.57
N SER A 55 22.33 6.06 43.69
CA SER A 55 23.74 6.45 43.78
C SER A 55 24.41 5.98 42.51
N ASN A 56 25.05 6.91 41.79
CA ASN A 56 25.81 6.64 40.57
C ASN A 56 27.13 5.92 40.90
N THR A 57 27.60 5.16 39.90
CA THR A 57 28.83 4.35 39.78
C THR A 57 28.78 2.93 40.37
N LEU A 58 28.70 1.93 39.48
CA LEU A 58 28.80 0.49 39.75
C LEU A 58 29.86 -0.12 38.82
N GLY A 59 30.84 -0.82 39.42
CA GLY A 59 31.92 -1.53 38.71
C GLY A 59 31.67 -3.04 38.67
N MET A 60 32.47 -3.78 37.89
CA MET A 60 32.30 -5.23 37.61
C MET A 60 32.04 -6.13 38.83
N ARG A 61 32.55 -5.80 40.02
CA ARG A 61 32.34 -6.63 41.24
C ARG A 61 30.94 -6.51 41.85
N ASP A 62 30.20 -5.46 41.51
CA ASP A 62 28.82 -5.29 41.98
C ASP A 62 27.81 -6.10 41.14
N PHE A 63 28.18 -6.48 39.91
CA PHE A 63 27.38 -7.31 39.02
C PHE A 63 27.28 -8.76 39.51
N GLU A 64 28.39 -9.32 40.00
CA GLU A 64 28.44 -10.70 40.51
C GLU A 64 27.71 -10.85 41.85
N ARG A 65 27.79 -9.84 42.74
CA ARG A 65 27.02 -9.79 43.99
C ARG A 65 25.53 -9.57 43.76
N SER A 66 25.17 -8.74 42.78
CA SER A 66 23.78 -8.53 42.36
C SER A 66 23.16 -9.81 41.78
N GLN A 67 23.92 -10.62 41.05
CA GLN A 67 23.45 -11.88 40.48
C GLN A 67 23.16 -12.90 41.59
N ALA A 68 24.06 -13.06 42.56
CA ALA A 68 23.86 -13.98 43.68
C ALA A 68 22.69 -13.57 44.60
N ASP A 69 22.48 -12.28 44.84
CA ASP A 69 21.32 -11.76 45.59
C ASP A 69 20.00 -11.86 44.82
N LEU A 70 20.04 -11.77 43.48
CA LEU A 70 18.89 -11.99 42.60
C LEU A 70 18.51 -13.48 42.58
N ASP A 71 19.49 -14.38 42.44
CA ASP A 71 19.30 -15.83 42.48
C ASP A 71 18.69 -16.26 43.83
N ARG A 72 19.18 -15.68 44.95
CA ARG A 72 18.61 -15.91 46.30
C ARG A 72 17.20 -15.34 46.47
N LYS A 73 16.86 -14.22 45.83
CA LYS A 73 15.50 -13.66 45.84
C LYS A 73 14.53 -14.45 44.97
N ILE A 74 15.01 -15.02 43.85
CA ILE A 74 14.25 -15.93 42.98
C ILE A 74 13.95 -17.25 43.71
N GLU A 75 14.92 -17.78 44.48
CA GLU A 75 14.73 -18.98 45.31
C GLU A 75 13.68 -18.73 46.43
N GLN A 76 13.64 -17.51 46.98
CA GLN A 76 12.71 -17.11 48.04
C GLN A 76 11.34 -16.63 47.53
N SER A 77 11.16 -16.39 46.23
CA SER A 77 9.91 -15.91 45.63
C SER A 77 9.10 -16.98 44.89
N ARG A 78 9.25 -18.27 45.24
CA ARG A 78 8.35 -19.34 44.77
C ARG A 78 6.94 -19.21 45.38
N SER A 79 6.28 -18.07 45.20
CA SER A 79 4.84 -18.06 45.06
C SER A 79 4.52 -18.57 43.66
N VAL A 80 3.61 -19.53 43.55
CA VAL A 80 3.09 -20.06 42.29
C VAL A 80 2.57 -18.90 41.44
N VAL A 81 3.38 -18.41 40.51
CA VAL A 81 2.95 -17.48 39.47
C VAL A 81 2.54 -18.37 38.30
N ASP A 82 1.26 -18.37 37.96
CA ASP A 82 0.76 -19.01 36.73
C ASP A 82 1.56 -18.45 35.55
N VAL A 83 2.31 -19.31 34.86
CA VAL A 83 3.18 -18.91 33.75
C VAL A 83 2.30 -18.90 32.48
N PRO A 84 1.95 -17.73 31.92
CA PRO A 84 0.89 -17.64 30.90
C PRO A 84 1.28 -18.24 29.54
N PHE A 85 2.58 -18.46 29.32
CA PHE A 85 3.10 -19.10 28.13
C PHE A 85 3.71 -20.41 28.57
N SER A 86 3.12 -21.53 28.19
CA SER A 86 3.61 -22.85 28.58
C SER A 86 3.56 -23.82 27.40
N TYR A 87 4.43 -24.81 27.43
CA TYR A 87 4.26 -26.03 26.65
C TYR A 87 4.07 -27.14 27.67
N PRO A 88 2.82 -27.54 27.99
CA PRO A 88 2.52 -28.40 29.14
C PRO A 88 3.24 -29.74 29.14
N THR A 89 3.66 -30.23 27.97
CA THR A 89 4.42 -31.47 27.79
C THR A 89 5.94 -31.28 27.80
N TYR A 90 6.45 -30.08 28.11
CA TYR A 90 7.88 -29.82 28.26
C TYR A 90 8.38 -30.34 29.62
N THR A 91 9.17 -31.41 29.60
CA THR A 91 9.67 -32.09 30.81
C THR A 91 11.16 -31.88 31.07
N LEU A 92 11.86 -31.17 30.18
CA LEU A 92 13.30 -30.96 30.27
C LEU A 92 13.64 -29.83 31.24
N VAL A 93 14.75 -29.99 31.97
CA VAL A 93 15.26 -28.94 32.87
C VAL A 93 15.88 -27.82 32.04
N SER A 94 15.47 -26.58 32.32
CA SER A 94 16.01 -25.37 31.69
C SER A 94 16.42 -24.34 32.73
N LYS A 95 17.48 -23.59 32.44
CA LYS A 95 17.91 -22.42 33.24
C LYS A 95 17.13 -21.14 32.97
N ALA A 96 16.41 -21.06 31.85
CA ALA A 96 15.58 -19.90 31.51
C ALA A 96 14.15 -20.05 32.00
N ALA A 97 13.60 -18.93 32.48
CA ALA A 97 12.17 -18.77 32.74
C ALA A 97 11.42 -18.37 31.45
N LEU A 98 10.14 -18.74 31.39
CA LEU A 98 9.21 -18.34 30.34
C LEU A 98 8.72 -16.89 30.54
N PRO A 99 8.10 -16.28 29.51
CA PRO A 99 7.55 -14.94 29.64
C PRO A 99 6.55 -14.84 30.79
N THR A 100 6.70 -13.80 31.60
CA THR A 100 5.80 -13.49 32.72
C THR A 100 4.71 -12.48 32.33
N CYS A 101 4.70 -12.03 31.08
CA CYS A 101 3.63 -11.17 30.55
C CYS A 101 2.30 -11.94 30.47
N PRO A 102 1.14 -11.25 30.51
CA PRO A 102 -0.14 -11.89 30.25
C PRO A 102 -0.17 -12.56 28.87
N GLU A 103 -0.98 -13.62 28.70
CA GLU A 103 -1.21 -14.26 27.38
C GLU A 103 -1.69 -13.28 26.31
N THR A 104 -2.26 -12.15 26.73
CA THR A 104 -2.79 -11.09 25.90
C THR A 104 -1.70 -10.15 25.34
N CYS A 105 -0.44 -10.36 25.75
CA CYS A 105 0.69 -9.55 25.34
C CYS A 105 0.96 -9.71 23.84
N GLN A 106 0.68 -8.66 23.07
CA GLN A 106 0.82 -8.62 21.61
C GLN A 106 2.24 -8.94 21.09
N THR A 107 3.27 -8.87 21.93
CA THR A 107 4.64 -9.21 21.56
C THR A 107 4.98 -10.66 21.92
N CYS A 108 4.73 -11.08 23.16
CA CYS A 108 5.12 -12.42 23.61
C CYS A 108 4.37 -13.54 22.84
N VAL A 109 3.12 -13.31 22.42
CA VAL A 109 2.35 -14.24 21.57
C VAL A 109 2.97 -14.46 20.18
N GLN A 110 3.83 -13.55 19.72
CA GLN A 110 4.56 -13.71 18.46
C GLN A 110 5.83 -14.56 18.63
N HIS A 111 6.27 -14.77 19.87
CA HIS A 111 7.50 -15.49 20.22
C HIS A 111 7.20 -16.90 20.74
N TYR A 112 6.14 -17.04 21.53
CA TYR A 112 5.69 -18.27 22.17
C TYR A 112 4.18 -18.43 22.00
N LEU A 113 3.69 -19.67 21.98
CA LEU A 113 2.24 -19.92 22.03
C LEU A 113 1.71 -19.71 23.46
N PRO A 114 0.59 -19.00 23.64
CA PRO A 114 -0.07 -18.89 24.94
C PRO A 114 -0.68 -20.24 25.35
N GLU A 115 -0.78 -20.52 26.66
CA GLU A 115 -1.31 -21.78 27.18
C GLU A 115 -2.74 -22.05 26.70
N SER A 116 -3.58 -21.01 26.65
CA SER A 116 -4.94 -21.10 26.07
C SER A 116 -4.97 -21.53 24.60
N ALA A 117 -3.91 -21.27 23.83
CA ALA A 117 -3.79 -21.73 22.43
C ALA A 117 -3.23 -23.15 22.32
N VAL A 118 -2.54 -23.65 23.35
CA VAL A 118 -2.03 -25.04 23.41
C VAL A 118 -3.16 -26.01 23.73
N SER A 119 -4.17 -25.59 24.50
CA SER A 119 -5.40 -26.37 24.72
C SER A 119 -6.35 -26.41 23.52
N ASN A 120 -6.00 -25.77 22.39
CA ASN A 120 -6.83 -25.82 21.21
C ASN A 120 -6.65 -27.17 20.48
N PRO A 121 -7.68 -28.02 20.39
CA PRO A 121 -7.64 -29.23 19.56
C PRO A 121 -7.52 -28.90 18.07
N ALA A 122 -7.38 -27.62 17.68
CA ALA A 122 -6.98 -27.08 16.39
C ALA A 122 -5.46 -26.77 16.22
N ASN A 123 -4.60 -26.99 17.24
CA ASN A 123 -3.12 -26.89 17.14
C ASN A 123 -2.38 -28.27 17.18
N PRO A 124 -1.93 -28.87 16.04
CA PRO A 124 -1.63 -30.31 15.98
C PRO A 124 -0.22 -30.66 16.43
N ARG A 125 0.66 -29.65 16.49
CA ARG A 125 2.08 -29.89 16.60
C ARG A 125 2.48 -30.04 18.05
N ALA A 126 2.71 -31.28 18.47
CA ALA A 126 3.61 -31.52 19.58
C ALA A 126 4.97 -30.89 19.23
N MET A 127 5.30 -29.76 19.84
CA MET A 127 6.59 -29.11 19.65
C MET A 127 7.70 -30.06 20.09
N VAL A 128 8.75 -30.17 19.28
CA VAL A 128 9.92 -30.95 19.70
C VAL A 128 10.60 -30.21 20.86
N ALA A 129 10.60 -30.83 22.04
CA ALA A 129 11.26 -30.27 23.21
C ALA A 129 12.78 -30.36 23.04
N HIS A 130 13.49 -29.24 23.17
CA HIS A 130 14.95 -29.21 23.17
C HIS A 130 15.48 -28.79 24.53
N SER A 131 16.53 -29.47 24.99
CA SER A 131 17.35 -29.03 26.12
C SER A 131 18.12 -27.77 25.77
N ASP A 132 18.62 -27.05 26.77
CA ASP A 132 19.41 -25.83 26.56
C ASP A 132 20.66 -26.08 25.69
N SER A 133 21.31 -27.23 25.87
CA SER A 133 22.47 -27.63 25.06
C SER A 133 22.09 -27.92 23.60
N GLU A 134 20.97 -28.60 23.36
CA GLU A 134 20.51 -28.89 22.00
C GLU A 134 20.08 -27.59 21.29
N ALA A 135 19.30 -26.76 21.96
CA ALA A 135 18.86 -25.47 21.46
C ALA A 135 20.04 -24.55 21.09
N ALA A 136 21.09 -24.53 21.93
CA ALA A 136 22.32 -23.76 21.65
C ALA A 136 23.10 -24.31 20.45
N LYS A 137 23.21 -25.64 20.33
CA LYS A 137 23.88 -26.28 19.18
C LYS A 137 23.13 -26.05 17.88
N ILE A 138 21.80 -26.15 17.90
CA ILE A 138 20.95 -25.96 16.71
C ILE A 138 21.05 -24.52 16.19
N THR A 139 20.88 -23.53 17.08
CA THR A 139 20.97 -22.12 16.70
C THR A 139 22.37 -21.75 16.21
N ALA A 140 23.43 -22.21 16.87
CA ALA A 140 24.81 -22.01 16.42
C ALA A 140 25.07 -22.64 15.04
N SER A 141 24.62 -23.89 14.83
CA SER A 141 24.76 -24.61 13.56
C SER A 141 24.08 -23.89 12.40
N TYR A 142 22.86 -23.38 12.59
CA TYR A 142 22.20 -22.57 11.55
C TYR A 142 22.99 -21.31 11.22
N VAL A 143 23.45 -20.56 12.23
CA VAL A 143 24.20 -19.32 12.00
C VAL A 143 25.53 -19.57 11.29
N GLU A 144 26.24 -20.63 11.69
CA GLU A 144 27.47 -21.06 11.04
C GLU A 144 27.21 -21.45 9.58
N GLY A 145 26.20 -22.29 9.32
CA GLY A 145 25.81 -22.70 7.97
C GLY A 145 25.42 -21.52 7.07
N ILE A 146 24.62 -20.59 7.60
CA ILE A 146 24.23 -19.36 6.90
C ILE A 146 25.47 -18.54 6.50
N ARG A 147 26.39 -18.31 7.44
CA ARG A 147 27.62 -17.54 7.19
C ARG A 147 28.49 -18.22 6.16
N ASN A 148 28.71 -19.52 6.29
CA ASN A 148 29.51 -20.30 5.34
C ASN A 148 28.92 -20.24 3.91
N ASP A 149 27.61 -20.44 3.77
CA ASP A 149 26.94 -20.34 2.47
C ASP A 149 27.01 -18.92 1.90
N ARG A 150 26.78 -17.89 2.74
CA ARG A 150 26.86 -16.48 2.34
C ARG A 150 28.27 -16.10 1.87
N ASP A 151 29.29 -16.47 2.63
CA ASP A 151 30.69 -16.15 2.32
C ASP A 151 31.13 -16.88 1.05
N ALA A 152 30.70 -18.14 0.85
CA ALA A 152 30.93 -18.88 -0.38
C ALA A 152 30.27 -18.21 -1.60
N ILE A 153 29.00 -17.77 -1.48
CA ILE A 153 28.32 -17.04 -2.56
C ILE A 153 29.03 -15.72 -2.85
N SER A 154 29.39 -14.96 -1.82
CA SER A 154 30.04 -13.66 -1.95
C SER A 154 31.37 -13.77 -2.68
N ALA A 155 32.19 -14.77 -2.34
CA ALA A 155 33.44 -15.05 -3.04
C ALA A 155 33.23 -15.39 -4.53
N GLN A 156 32.17 -16.15 -4.86
CA GLN A 156 31.84 -16.45 -6.26
C GLN A 156 31.31 -15.23 -7.02
N LEU A 157 30.54 -14.36 -6.36
CA LEU A 157 30.08 -13.11 -6.95
C LEU A 157 31.28 -12.20 -7.24
N GLU A 158 32.14 -11.94 -6.26
CA GLU A 158 33.33 -11.09 -6.44
C GLU A 158 34.23 -11.58 -7.58
N MET A 159 34.42 -12.89 -7.71
CA MET A 159 35.30 -13.48 -8.73
C MET A 159 34.62 -13.62 -10.11
N TYR A 160 33.34 -13.99 -10.16
CA TYR A 160 32.65 -14.43 -11.37
C TYR A 160 31.28 -13.78 -11.61
N GLY A 161 31.02 -12.61 -11.00
CA GLY A 161 29.75 -11.89 -11.09
C GLY A 161 29.29 -11.64 -12.53
N ASP A 162 30.21 -11.22 -13.41
CA ASP A 162 29.90 -10.95 -14.82
C ASP A 162 29.48 -12.21 -15.58
N LEU A 163 30.12 -13.34 -15.25
CA LEU A 163 29.81 -14.63 -15.85
C LEU A 163 28.46 -15.15 -15.38
N LEU A 164 28.19 -15.08 -14.07
CA LEU A 164 26.91 -15.45 -13.45
C LEU A 164 25.77 -14.66 -14.07
N LEU A 165 25.90 -13.33 -14.10
CA LEU A 165 24.96 -12.40 -14.71
C LEU A 165 24.66 -12.79 -16.15
N THR A 166 25.70 -12.92 -16.97
CA THR A 166 25.57 -13.22 -18.40
C THR A 166 24.90 -14.57 -18.64
N ARG A 167 25.27 -15.61 -17.87
CA ARG A 167 24.71 -16.95 -17.99
C ARG A 167 23.24 -17.00 -17.59
N TRP A 168 22.87 -16.29 -16.54
CA TRP A 168 21.51 -16.26 -16.06
C TRP A 168 20.59 -15.54 -17.05
N GLN A 169 20.98 -14.35 -17.50
CA GLN A 169 20.19 -13.55 -18.43
C GLN A 169 20.00 -14.23 -19.79
N ARG A 170 21.01 -14.95 -20.29
CA ARG A 170 20.93 -15.68 -21.58
C ARG A 170 20.03 -16.92 -21.56
N LYS A 171 19.67 -17.46 -20.40
CA LYS A 171 18.79 -18.62 -20.31
C LYS A 171 17.36 -18.22 -20.61
N SER A 172 16.61 -19.08 -21.31
CA SER A 172 15.16 -18.89 -21.47
C SER A 172 14.44 -19.03 -20.13
N VAL A 173 13.18 -18.58 -20.06
CA VAL A 173 12.32 -18.72 -18.87
C VAL A 173 12.26 -20.17 -18.42
N GLU A 174 12.11 -21.13 -19.35
CA GLU A 174 12.01 -22.56 -19.06
C GLU A 174 13.31 -23.11 -18.46
N LYS A 175 14.47 -22.68 -18.99
CA LYS A 175 15.78 -23.08 -18.46
C LYS A 175 16.02 -22.49 -17.07
N ARG A 176 15.63 -21.24 -16.84
CA ARG A 176 15.69 -20.62 -15.50
C ARG A 176 14.79 -21.35 -14.51
N ALA A 177 13.54 -21.63 -14.91
CA ALA A 177 12.59 -22.39 -14.11
C ALA A 177 13.09 -23.81 -13.79
N SER A 178 13.73 -24.48 -14.74
CA SER A 178 14.33 -25.80 -14.52
C SER A 178 15.45 -25.74 -13.49
N ILE A 179 16.35 -24.77 -13.56
CA ILE A 179 17.42 -24.61 -12.56
C ILE A 179 16.83 -24.39 -11.17
N VAL A 180 15.87 -23.46 -11.04
CA VAL A 180 15.20 -23.14 -9.77
C VAL A 180 14.58 -24.40 -9.16
N ARG A 181 13.81 -25.18 -9.94
CA ARG A 181 13.20 -26.44 -9.48
C ARG A 181 14.23 -27.50 -9.13
N THR A 182 15.34 -27.60 -9.85
CA THR A 182 16.40 -28.57 -9.52
C THR A 182 17.09 -28.19 -8.20
N THR A 183 17.30 -26.90 -7.95
CA THR A 183 18.01 -26.42 -6.75
C THR A 183 17.14 -26.35 -5.50
N LEU A 184 15.83 -26.14 -5.68
CA LEU A 184 14.81 -26.20 -4.62
C LEU A 184 13.56 -26.93 -5.14
N PRO A 185 13.51 -28.27 -5.10
CA PRO A 185 12.40 -29.06 -5.66
C PRO A 185 11.03 -28.76 -5.06
N GLU A 186 10.99 -28.34 -3.80
CA GLU A 186 9.76 -28.01 -3.07
C GLU A 186 9.27 -26.58 -3.34
N ILE A 187 9.97 -25.77 -4.13
CA ILE A 187 9.56 -24.38 -4.41
C ILE A 187 8.19 -24.36 -5.11
N HIS A 188 7.32 -23.45 -4.69
CA HIS A 188 6.01 -23.31 -5.31
C HIS A 188 6.13 -22.80 -6.75
N ALA A 189 5.29 -23.32 -7.65
CA ALA A 189 5.35 -22.97 -9.07
C ALA A 189 4.88 -21.53 -9.34
N ARG A 190 3.79 -21.11 -8.70
CA ARG A 190 3.09 -19.85 -8.99
C ARG A 190 3.44 -18.72 -8.04
N ARG A 191 3.39 -17.49 -8.54
CA ARG A 191 3.39 -16.27 -7.73
C ARG A 191 2.29 -16.29 -6.68
N PHE A 192 2.54 -15.63 -5.55
CA PHE A 192 1.60 -15.58 -4.41
C PHE A 192 1.30 -16.98 -3.86
N SER A 193 2.34 -17.79 -3.68
CA SER A 193 2.26 -19.18 -3.19
C SER A 193 1.36 -19.31 -1.96
N ASN A 194 1.42 -18.37 -1.01
CA ASN A 194 0.54 -18.37 0.17
C ASN A 194 -0.97 -18.36 -0.15
N ALA A 195 -1.41 -17.66 -1.20
CA ALA A 195 -2.82 -17.69 -1.61
C ALA A 195 -3.21 -19.04 -2.21
N TRP A 196 -2.33 -19.63 -3.04
CA TRP A 196 -2.53 -20.95 -3.62
C TRP A 196 -2.50 -22.05 -2.55
N LEU A 197 -1.58 -21.97 -1.60
CA LEU A 197 -1.52 -22.87 -0.46
C LEU A 197 -2.80 -22.82 0.37
N LEU A 198 -3.34 -21.63 0.66
CA LEU A 198 -4.63 -21.51 1.35
C LEU A 198 -5.75 -22.24 0.60
N TYR A 199 -5.78 -22.13 -0.72
CA TYR A 199 -6.74 -22.83 -1.57
C TYR A 199 -6.51 -24.35 -1.61
N ASP A 200 -5.26 -24.79 -1.81
CA ASP A 200 -4.89 -26.20 -1.90
C ASP A 200 -5.08 -26.93 -0.56
N ASN A 201 -4.79 -26.27 0.57
CA ASN A 201 -5.07 -26.77 1.92
C ASN A 201 -6.55 -27.15 2.05
N LYS A 202 -7.46 -26.28 1.59
CA LYS A 202 -8.90 -26.56 1.65
C LYS A 202 -9.29 -27.72 0.74
N ARG A 203 -8.76 -27.76 -0.48
CA ARG A 203 -9.06 -28.85 -1.42
C ARG A 203 -8.56 -30.20 -0.91
N ALA A 204 -7.35 -30.23 -0.36
CA ALA A 204 -6.78 -31.41 0.28
C ALA A 204 -7.62 -31.85 1.49
N PHE A 205 -8.05 -30.89 2.31
CA PHE A 205 -8.98 -31.13 3.41
C PHE A 205 -10.31 -31.73 2.93
N GLU A 206 -10.96 -31.15 1.94
CA GLU A 206 -12.24 -31.64 1.39
C GLU A 206 -12.10 -33.04 0.78
N ALA A 207 -11.01 -33.28 0.04
CA ALA A 207 -10.69 -34.59 -0.51
C ALA A 207 -10.50 -35.63 0.58
N GLN A 208 -9.73 -35.33 1.62
CA GLN A 208 -9.51 -36.25 2.73
C GLN A 208 -10.79 -36.48 3.53
N TYR A 209 -11.58 -35.43 3.81
CA TYR A 209 -12.87 -35.54 4.47
C TYR A 209 -13.82 -36.48 3.72
N SER A 210 -13.79 -36.45 2.38
CA SER A 210 -14.62 -37.33 1.54
C SER A 210 -14.24 -38.82 1.64
N THR A 211 -13.00 -39.14 2.02
CA THR A 211 -12.51 -40.53 2.18
C THR A 211 -12.83 -41.14 3.55
N ILE A 212 -13.27 -40.34 4.52
CA ILE A 212 -13.60 -40.83 5.85
C ILE A 212 -14.98 -41.49 5.80
N ASP A 213 -15.06 -42.76 6.19
CA ASP A 213 -16.32 -43.52 6.29
C ASP A 213 -17.28 -42.83 7.27
N GLN A 214 -18.33 -42.19 6.74
CA GLN A 214 -19.35 -41.48 7.49
C GLN A 214 -20.09 -42.37 8.51
N LYS A 215 -20.04 -43.70 8.39
CA LYS A 215 -20.60 -44.64 9.39
C LYS A 215 -19.64 -44.87 10.56
N LYS A 216 -18.32 -44.99 10.33
CA LYS A 216 -17.29 -44.96 11.40
C LYS A 216 -17.17 -43.59 12.07
N PHE A 217 -17.56 -42.52 11.37
CA PHE A 217 -17.63 -41.15 11.87
C PHE A 217 -18.64 -40.95 13.00
N LYS A 218 -19.72 -41.76 13.04
CA LYS A 218 -20.74 -41.71 14.10
C LYS A 218 -20.34 -42.46 15.38
N SER A 219 -19.36 -43.36 15.31
CA SER A 219 -18.92 -44.19 16.44
C SER A 219 -17.65 -43.69 17.12
N ARG A 220 -16.88 -42.78 16.48
CA ARG A 220 -15.74 -42.08 17.07
C ARG A 220 -16.22 -40.81 17.78
N GLY A 221 -15.75 -40.56 19.00
CA GLY A 221 -16.05 -39.32 19.73
C GLY A 221 -15.51 -38.07 19.00
N PHE A 222 -16.13 -36.91 19.26
CA PHE A 222 -15.80 -35.62 18.61
C PHE A 222 -14.32 -35.22 18.75
N GLU A 223 -13.68 -35.53 19.88
CA GLU A 223 -12.27 -35.19 20.14
C GLU A 223 -11.28 -35.95 19.25
N GLN A 224 -11.47 -37.27 19.11
CA GLN A 224 -10.65 -38.10 18.23
C GLN A 224 -10.80 -37.68 16.76
N LEU A 225 -12.00 -37.25 16.38
CA LEU A 225 -12.28 -36.73 15.05
C LEU A 225 -11.45 -35.47 14.75
N MET A 226 -11.44 -34.52 15.69
CA MET A 226 -10.63 -33.31 15.53
C MET A 226 -9.15 -33.68 15.46
N ALA A 227 -8.64 -34.55 16.34
CA ALA A 227 -7.23 -34.98 16.32
C ALA A 227 -6.79 -35.63 14.99
N ASP A 228 -7.63 -36.45 14.37
CA ASP A 228 -7.31 -37.07 13.07
C ASP A 228 -7.28 -36.01 11.94
N GLN A 229 -8.23 -35.06 11.94
CA GLN A 229 -8.29 -33.96 10.95
C GLN A 229 -7.08 -33.03 11.05
N MET A 230 -6.66 -32.79 12.26
CA MET A 230 -5.52 -31.98 12.63
C MET A 230 -4.21 -32.56 12.14
N GLN A 231 -4.01 -33.85 12.39
CA GLN A 231 -2.83 -34.58 11.96
C GLN A 231 -2.72 -34.58 10.42
N ALA A 232 -3.84 -34.70 9.72
CA ALA A 232 -3.91 -34.61 8.27
C ALA A 232 -3.46 -33.25 7.72
N VAL A 233 -3.99 -32.17 8.27
CA VAL A 233 -3.60 -30.79 7.92
C VAL A 233 -2.12 -30.56 8.23
N GLN A 234 -1.63 -31.09 9.36
CA GLN A 234 -0.22 -31.01 9.74
C GLN A 234 0.70 -31.71 8.74
N ILE A 235 0.36 -32.95 8.32
CA ILE A 235 1.14 -33.69 7.32
C ILE A 235 1.21 -32.90 6.02
N HIS A 236 0.09 -32.31 5.60
CA HIS A 236 0.04 -31.46 4.43
C HIS A 236 0.98 -30.24 4.57
N HIS A 237 0.93 -29.52 5.70
CA HIS A 237 1.81 -28.38 5.95
C HIS A 237 3.29 -28.78 6.00
N ASP A 238 3.63 -29.89 6.64
CA ASP A 238 5.01 -30.36 6.73
C ASP A 238 5.55 -30.78 5.34
N SER A 239 4.71 -31.34 4.46
CA SER A 239 5.09 -31.60 3.06
C SER A 239 5.33 -30.33 2.22
N HIS A 240 4.84 -29.18 2.67
CA HIS A 240 5.02 -27.87 2.02
C HIS A 240 5.89 -26.92 2.85
N ARG A 241 6.68 -27.45 3.80
CA ARG A 241 7.44 -26.67 4.79
C ARG A 241 8.30 -25.58 4.16
N LYS A 242 9.08 -25.88 3.11
CA LYS A 242 9.96 -24.89 2.48
C LYS A 242 9.19 -23.75 1.81
N GLN A 243 7.97 -24.00 1.33
CA GLN A 243 7.12 -22.97 0.75
C GLN A 243 6.60 -22.01 1.82
N HIS A 244 6.28 -22.53 3.01
CA HIS A 244 5.91 -21.71 4.15
C HIS A 244 7.10 -20.96 4.77
N LEU A 245 8.32 -21.53 4.68
CA LEU A 245 9.54 -20.84 5.13
C LEU A 245 9.92 -19.67 4.22
N LEU A 246 9.73 -19.82 2.91
CA LEU A 246 10.14 -18.84 1.89
C LEU A 246 8.97 -18.41 1.00
N PRO A 247 7.92 -17.78 1.57
CA PRO A 247 6.68 -17.47 0.84
C PRO A 247 6.83 -16.35 -0.21
N PHE A 248 7.97 -15.65 -0.19
CA PHE A 248 8.28 -14.53 -1.08
C PHE A 248 9.06 -14.94 -2.34
N ILE A 249 9.47 -16.21 -2.47
CA ILE A 249 10.06 -16.76 -3.70
C ILE A 249 9.19 -17.86 -4.30
N ASP A 250 9.17 -17.92 -5.62
CA ASP A 250 8.47 -18.93 -6.39
C ASP A 250 9.11 -19.05 -7.78
N VAL A 251 8.76 -20.11 -8.53
CA VAL A 251 9.35 -20.35 -9.85
C VAL A 251 9.02 -19.20 -10.81
N ASP A 252 7.78 -18.73 -10.85
CA ASP A 252 7.36 -17.65 -11.75
C ASP A 252 8.14 -16.35 -11.49
N THR A 253 8.26 -15.94 -10.22
CA THR A 253 8.99 -14.74 -9.80
C THR A 253 10.47 -14.80 -10.20
N LEU A 254 11.14 -15.92 -9.95
CA LEU A 254 12.57 -16.06 -10.23
C LEU A 254 12.87 -16.36 -11.71
N SER A 255 11.95 -16.98 -12.45
CA SER A 255 12.21 -17.38 -13.85
C SER A 255 11.72 -16.38 -14.88
N GLN A 256 10.63 -15.65 -14.64
CA GLN A 256 10.10 -14.69 -15.61
C GLN A 256 10.96 -13.44 -15.69
N ASP A 257 11.26 -12.84 -14.53
CA ASP A 257 12.19 -11.70 -14.44
C ASP A 257 13.59 -12.21 -14.05
N PRO A 258 14.58 -12.16 -14.97
CA PRO A 258 15.94 -12.58 -14.66
C PRO A 258 16.58 -11.73 -13.55
N THR A 259 16.08 -10.53 -13.32
CA THR A 259 16.61 -9.58 -12.34
C THR A 259 16.33 -10.01 -10.90
N SER A 260 15.18 -10.64 -10.63
CA SER A 260 14.76 -11.04 -9.29
C SER A 260 15.80 -11.91 -8.57
N LEU A 261 16.33 -12.95 -9.24
CA LEU A 261 17.34 -13.82 -8.61
C LEU A 261 18.65 -13.07 -8.34
N LEU A 262 19.07 -12.20 -9.26
CA LEU A 262 20.32 -11.44 -9.15
C LEU A 262 20.24 -10.43 -8.00
N ALA A 263 19.11 -9.73 -7.89
CA ALA A 263 18.82 -8.84 -6.78
C ALA A 263 18.80 -9.60 -5.45
N LEU A 264 18.10 -10.73 -5.39
CA LEU A 264 18.05 -11.58 -4.19
C LEU A 264 19.45 -12.02 -3.74
N LEU A 265 20.30 -12.44 -4.68
CA LEU A 265 21.70 -12.81 -4.41
C LEU A 265 22.48 -11.63 -3.81
N HIS A 266 22.43 -10.47 -4.46
CA HIS A 266 23.15 -9.28 -4.02
C HIS A 266 22.72 -8.83 -2.63
N TYR A 267 21.43 -8.59 -2.42
CA TYR A 267 20.94 -8.00 -1.18
C TYR A 267 21.02 -8.95 0.02
N ARG A 268 20.90 -10.27 -0.18
CA ARG A 268 21.11 -11.24 0.90
C ARG A 268 22.59 -11.41 1.25
N CYS A 269 23.51 -11.20 0.32
CA CYS A 269 24.95 -11.38 0.57
C CYS A 269 25.65 -10.11 1.08
N ASN A 270 25.21 -8.92 0.65
CA ASN A 270 25.87 -7.65 0.98
C ASN A 270 25.37 -6.97 2.26
N PHE A 271 24.38 -7.55 2.94
CA PHE A 271 23.86 -7.05 4.21
C PHE A 271 24.03 -8.08 5.32
N ASP A 272 24.00 -7.63 6.58
CA ASP A 272 24.10 -8.55 7.71
C ASP A 272 22.83 -9.41 7.80
N ILE A 273 22.99 -10.69 8.15
CA ILE A 273 21.86 -11.61 8.34
C ILE A 273 20.91 -11.13 9.45
N ALA A 274 21.41 -10.34 10.40
CA ALA A 274 20.66 -9.66 11.44
C ALA A 274 19.69 -8.60 10.88
N ASP A 275 20.07 -7.90 9.80
CA ASP A 275 19.24 -6.84 9.19
C ASP A 275 17.93 -7.42 8.62
N TRP A 276 17.94 -8.70 8.25
CA TRP A 276 16.80 -9.40 7.64
C TRP A 276 15.83 -10.02 8.64
N VAL A 277 16.18 -10.11 9.93
CA VAL A 277 15.42 -10.89 10.91
C VAL A 277 13.96 -10.44 11.02
N MET A 278 13.69 -9.13 11.01
CA MET A 278 12.29 -8.66 11.12
C MET A 278 11.49 -8.91 9.85
N HIS A 279 12.11 -8.73 8.69
CA HIS A 279 11.49 -9.08 7.42
C HIS A 279 11.11 -10.57 7.43
N ASP A 280 12.09 -11.45 7.68
CA ASP A 280 11.88 -12.90 7.70
C ASP A 280 10.88 -13.33 8.78
N SER A 281 10.90 -12.70 9.96
CA SER A 281 9.86 -12.89 10.97
C SER A 281 8.48 -12.57 10.39
N GLU A 282 8.23 -11.37 9.88
CA GLU A 282 6.88 -11.02 9.39
C GLU A 282 6.40 -11.97 8.28
N GLN A 283 7.28 -12.44 7.38
CA GLN A 283 6.92 -13.43 6.35
C GLN A 283 6.45 -14.76 6.97
N LEU A 284 7.07 -15.16 8.08
CA LEU A 284 6.73 -16.40 8.81
C LEU A 284 5.53 -16.24 9.74
N ARG A 285 4.92 -15.05 9.87
CA ARG A 285 3.86 -14.79 10.87
C ARG A 285 2.66 -15.71 10.71
N VAL A 286 2.17 -15.86 9.48
CA VAL A 286 1.04 -16.76 9.20
C VAL A 286 1.45 -18.21 9.40
N GLY A 287 2.65 -18.57 8.93
CA GLY A 287 3.21 -19.91 9.09
C GLY A 287 3.23 -20.36 10.55
N PHE A 288 3.71 -19.49 11.42
CA PHE A 288 3.85 -19.75 12.85
C PHE A 288 2.52 -19.79 13.60
N ASN A 289 1.61 -18.86 13.30
CA ASN A 289 0.35 -18.73 14.04
C ASN A 289 -0.73 -19.70 13.57
N TYR A 290 -0.72 -20.13 12.31
CA TYR A 290 -1.89 -20.77 11.70
C TYR A 290 -1.64 -22.02 10.87
N THR A 291 -0.45 -22.23 10.28
CA THR A 291 -0.23 -23.37 9.38
C THR A 291 0.79 -24.38 9.92
N MET A 292 2.07 -24.00 10.01
CA MET A 292 3.14 -24.89 10.45
C MET A 292 3.18 -25.11 11.96
N GLY A 293 2.72 -24.10 12.71
CA GLY A 293 2.96 -23.99 14.15
C GLY A 293 4.45 -23.80 14.50
N PRO A 294 4.79 -23.62 15.79
CA PRO A 294 6.18 -23.64 16.23
C PRO A 294 6.77 -25.06 16.08
N PRO A 295 7.98 -25.22 15.52
CA PRO A 295 8.54 -26.53 15.26
C PRO A 295 9.12 -27.19 16.49
N ALA A 296 9.62 -26.38 17.42
CA ALA A 296 10.38 -26.81 18.58
C ALA A 296 10.20 -25.82 19.73
N PHE A 297 10.46 -26.29 20.94
CA PHE A 297 10.29 -25.51 22.16
C PHE A 297 11.54 -25.57 23.05
N ASN A 298 11.97 -24.39 23.48
CA ASN A 298 12.86 -24.16 24.60
C ASN A 298 12.46 -22.81 25.23
N PRO A 299 12.49 -22.64 26.56
CA PRO A 299 12.06 -21.40 27.21
C PRO A 299 13.04 -20.22 27.03
N HIS A 300 14.27 -20.45 26.55
CA HIS A 300 15.21 -19.38 26.22
C HIS A 300 14.70 -18.50 25.08
N CYS A 301 15.25 -17.30 25.01
CA CYS A 301 15.28 -16.48 23.81
C CYS A 301 16.61 -16.65 23.08
N VAL A 302 16.67 -16.15 21.86
CA VAL A 302 17.87 -16.09 21.02
C VAL A 302 18.19 -14.63 20.75
N ILE A 303 19.46 -14.25 20.86
CA ILE A 303 19.94 -12.93 20.43
C ILE A 303 19.88 -12.87 18.91
N MET A 304 19.23 -11.83 18.35
CA MET A 304 19.00 -11.73 16.90
C MET A 304 19.64 -10.48 16.28
N TYR A 305 20.76 -10.03 16.84
CA TYR A 305 21.53 -8.90 16.34
C TYR A 305 23.02 -9.00 16.68
N GLY A 306 23.84 -8.28 15.91
CA GLY A 306 25.27 -8.12 16.17
C GLY A 306 26.07 -9.42 16.16
N THR A 307 27.26 -9.38 16.76
CA THR A 307 28.19 -10.51 16.78
C THR A 307 27.70 -11.71 17.60
N HIS A 308 26.71 -11.52 18.47
CA HIS A 308 26.12 -12.55 19.32
C HIS A 308 24.88 -13.22 18.72
N LEU A 309 24.53 -12.93 17.46
CA LEU A 309 23.40 -13.54 16.78
C LEU A 309 23.44 -15.08 16.88
N GLY A 310 22.32 -15.68 17.28
CA GLY A 310 22.17 -17.13 17.49
C GLY A 310 22.47 -17.60 18.92
N ARG A 311 23.02 -16.76 19.79
CA ARG A 311 23.30 -17.15 21.19
C ARG A 311 22.01 -17.24 22.01
N LEU A 312 21.87 -18.31 22.80
CA LEU A 312 20.78 -18.43 23.78
C LEU A 312 20.97 -17.47 24.97
N ILE A 313 19.85 -16.91 25.43
CA ILE A 313 19.77 -16.02 26.58
C ILE A 313 18.42 -16.19 27.29
N PRO A 314 18.35 -16.08 28.63
CA PRO A 314 17.07 -16.07 29.33
C PRO A 314 16.14 -14.96 28.84
N TRP A 315 14.83 -15.20 28.92
CA TRP A 315 13.84 -14.19 28.56
C TRP A 315 13.97 -12.95 29.45
N ASN A 316 13.91 -11.78 28.81
CA ASN A 316 13.85 -10.49 29.48
C ASN A 316 12.77 -9.65 28.79
N GLN A 317 11.80 -9.15 29.56
CA GLN A 317 10.65 -8.43 29.01
C GLN A 317 11.04 -7.27 28.10
N GLN A 318 11.95 -6.39 28.54
CA GLN A 318 12.31 -5.19 27.78
C GLN A 318 13.05 -5.56 26.48
N SER A 319 14.06 -6.44 26.57
CA SER A 319 14.81 -6.89 25.39
C SER A 319 13.93 -7.67 24.41
N ALA A 320 13.02 -8.52 24.91
CA ALA A 320 12.08 -9.26 24.08
C ALA A 320 11.09 -8.31 23.39
N HIS A 321 10.58 -7.31 24.12
CA HIS A 321 9.63 -6.35 23.55
C HIS A 321 10.28 -5.39 22.55
N ARG A 322 11.59 -5.12 22.67
CA ARG A 322 12.37 -4.38 21.66
C ARG A 322 12.77 -5.23 20.44
N HIS A 323 12.49 -6.53 20.46
CA HIS A 323 12.98 -7.52 19.50
C HIS A 323 14.52 -7.62 19.42
N ASP A 324 15.23 -7.23 20.49
CA ASP A 324 16.66 -7.51 20.64
C ASP A 324 16.88 -9.03 20.79
N ILE A 325 15.94 -9.68 21.46
CA ILE A 325 15.89 -11.13 21.63
C ILE A 325 14.53 -11.64 21.15
N ILE A 326 14.50 -12.81 20.53
CA ILE A 326 13.26 -13.46 20.07
C ILE A 326 13.14 -14.81 20.76
N GLY A 327 11.93 -15.18 21.20
CA GLY A 327 11.70 -16.48 21.82
C GLY A 327 12.14 -17.63 20.92
N TYR A 328 12.76 -18.65 21.49
CA TYR A 328 13.36 -19.76 20.74
C TYR A 328 12.44 -20.36 19.66
N PRO A 329 11.14 -20.65 19.92
CA PRO A 329 10.28 -21.27 18.91
C PRO A 329 10.15 -20.44 17.64
N ARG A 330 10.12 -19.11 17.78
CA ARG A 330 10.08 -18.17 16.66
C ARG A 330 11.45 -17.96 16.03
N ALA A 331 12.49 -17.81 16.85
CA ALA A 331 13.85 -17.56 16.38
C ALA A 331 14.41 -18.71 15.54
N VAL A 332 14.17 -19.96 15.95
CA VAL A 332 14.67 -21.14 15.22
C VAL A 332 14.06 -21.24 13.82
N LEU A 333 12.78 -20.86 13.64
CA LEU A 333 12.15 -20.81 12.32
C LEU A 333 12.77 -19.74 11.42
N ILE A 334 13.10 -18.56 11.98
CA ILE A 334 13.74 -17.49 11.21
C ILE A 334 15.11 -17.97 10.72
N LEU A 335 15.90 -18.59 11.61
CA LEU A 335 17.22 -19.13 11.25
C LEU A 335 17.10 -20.29 10.24
N GLU A 336 16.12 -21.17 10.38
CA GLU A 336 15.86 -22.24 9.42
C GLU A 336 15.47 -21.69 8.04
N ALA A 337 14.61 -20.66 7.99
CA ALA A 337 14.24 -20.00 6.74
C ALA A 337 15.46 -19.37 6.06
N GLN A 338 16.29 -18.63 6.80
CA GLN A 338 17.52 -18.05 6.27
C GLN A 338 18.49 -19.13 5.78
N ALA A 339 18.73 -20.19 6.55
CA ALA A 339 19.59 -21.29 6.15
C ALA A 339 19.07 -21.99 4.88
N THR A 340 17.75 -22.19 4.78
CA THR A 340 17.12 -22.76 3.58
C THR A 340 17.32 -21.86 2.36
N LEU A 341 17.19 -20.54 2.53
CA LEU A 341 17.41 -19.56 1.47
C LEU A 341 18.86 -19.56 0.98
N PHE A 342 19.84 -19.45 1.89
CA PHE A 342 21.25 -19.42 1.51
C PHE A 342 21.71 -20.73 0.87
N ALA A 343 21.25 -21.88 1.38
CA ALA A 343 21.55 -23.17 0.76
C ALA A 343 20.96 -23.28 -0.66
N PHE A 344 19.76 -22.74 -0.89
CA PHE A 344 19.18 -22.63 -2.23
C PHE A 344 20.03 -21.73 -3.13
N LEU A 345 20.34 -20.51 -2.69
CA LEU A 345 21.12 -19.53 -3.46
C LEU A 345 22.50 -20.09 -3.84
N ARG A 346 23.21 -20.73 -2.89
CA ARG A 346 24.50 -21.37 -3.16
C ARG A 346 24.38 -22.44 -4.24
N LYS A 347 23.44 -23.38 -4.11
CA LYS A 347 23.21 -24.42 -5.11
C LYS A 347 22.88 -23.85 -6.48
N THR A 348 22.15 -22.73 -6.54
CA THR A 348 21.86 -22.03 -7.80
C THR A 348 23.12 -21.42 -8.40
N VAL A 349 23.95 -20.73 -7.62
CA VAL A 349 25.25 -20.19 -8.07
C VAL A 349 26.15 -21.32 -8.58
N GLU A 350 26.27 -22.41 -7.84
CA GLU A 350 27.03 -23.60 -8.25
C GLU A 350 26.50 -24.15 -9.57
N ALA A 351 25.18 -24.40 -9.69
CA ALA A 351 24.57 -24.90 -10.91
C ALA A 351 24.80 -23.98 -12.13
N LEU A 352 24.95 -22.66 -11.91
CA LEU A 352 25.28 -21.71 -12.96
C LEU A 352 26.76 -21.71 -13.35
N LEU A 353 27.65 -22.15 -12.46
CA LEU A 353 29.10 -22.19 -12.66
C LEU A 353 29.64 -23.58 -13.05
N VAL A 354 28.88 -24.66 -12.83
CA VAL A 354 29.27 -26.08 -13.02
C VAL A 354 29.97 -26.38 -14.37
N SER A 355 29.63 -25.72 -15.47
CA SER A 355 30.30 -25.91 -16.76
C SER A 355 31.17 -24.71 -17.14
N GLY A 356 32.43 -24.93 -17.52
CA GLY A 356 33.26 -23.89 -18.17
C GLY A 356 33.92 -22.84 -17.27
N LEU A 357 34.33 -23.21 -16.05
CA LEU A 357 35.29 -22.41 -15.25
C LEU A 357 36.71 -22.45 -15.86
N GLN A 358 37.04 -23.52 -16.60
CA GLN A 358 38.29 -23.62 -17.34
C GLN A 358 38.31 -22.59 -18.48
N GLY A 359 39.17 -21.57 -18.37
CA GLY A 359 39.28 -20.46 -19.32
C GLY A 359 38.29 -19.32 -19.10
N ALA A 360 37.49 -19.33 -18.03
CA ALA A 360 36.63 -18.21 -17.68
C ALA A 360 37.46 -17.02 -17.17
N THR A 361 37.20 -15.83 -17.72
CA THR A 361 37.79 -14.59 -17.23
C THR A 361 37.08 -14.16 -15.94
N ALA A 362 37.86 -13.88 -14.89
CA ALA A 362 37.32 -13.25 -13.68
C ALA A 362 36.83 -11.83 -13.98
N GLY A 363 35.74 -11.40 -13.35
CA GLY A 363 35.15 -10.08 -13.60
C GLY A 363 33.85 -9.82 -12.84
N HIS A 364 33.69 -8.58 -12.41
CA HIS A 364 32.56 -8.09 -11.60
C HIS A 364 32.01 -6.73 -12.09
N GLN A 365 32.58 -6.16 -13.15
CA GLN A 365 32.27 -4.78 -13.55
C GLN A 365 30.81 -4.62 -14.02
N LYS A 366 30.28 -5.59 -14.77
CA LYS A 366 28.88 -5.56 -15.21
C LYS A 366 27.91 -5.81 -14.06
N TRP A 367 28.37 -6.57 -13.06
CA TRP A 367 27.61 -6.73 -11.83
C TRP A 367 27.52 -5.39 -11.09
N ASP A 368 28.63 -4.67 -10.93
CA ASP A 368 28.63 -3.33 -10.31
C ASP A 368 27.74 -2.35 -11.07
N GLU A 369 27.82 -2.31 -12.41
CA GLU A 369 26.91 -1.50 -13.24
C GLU A 369 25.43 -1.85 -13.00
N LEU A 370 25.11 -3.14 -12.84
CA LEU A 370 23.76 -3.58 -12.53
C LEU A 370 23.32 -3.13 -11.13
N VAL A 371 24.21 -3.21 -10.14
CA VAL A 371 23.96 -2.76 -8.77
C VAL A 371 23.75 -1.25 -8.70
N GLU A 372 24.59 -0.47 -9.37
CA GLU A 372 24.47 1.00 -9.47
C GLU A 372 23.16 1.42 -10.12
N SER A 373 22.64 0.63 -11.06
CA SER A 373 21.32 0.83 -11.65
C SER A 373 20.14 0.39 -10.75
N GLU A 374 20.42 -0.04 -9.51
CA GLU A 374 19.48 -0.70 -8.60
C GLU A 374 18.74 -1.86 -9.29
N PHE A 375 19.50 -2.69 -10.00
CA PHE A 375 18.98 -3.78 -10.81
C PHE A 375 17.98 -3.30 -11.87
N GLY A 376 18.29 -2.16 -12.50
CA GLY A 376 17.47 -1.53 -13.54
C GLY A 376 16.13 -0.96 -13.07
N LYS A 377 15.90 -0.82 -11.75
CA LYS A 377 14.60 -0.54 -11.12
C LYS A 377 13.51 -1.48 -11.65
N ILE A 378 13.46 -2.72 -11.15
CA ILE A 378 12.43 -3.77 -11.36
C ILE A 378 11.11 -3.24 -11.98
N GLY A 379 11.03 -3.20 -13.32
CA GLY A 379 9.84 -2.83 -14.12
C GLY A 379 9.26 -1.42 -13.88
N LEU A 380 8.00 -1.19 -14.30
CA LEU A 380 7.19 -0.07 -13.80
C LEU A 380 7.31 -0.05 -12.26
N ALA A 381 7.46 1.10 -11.60
CA ALA A 381 7.49 1.12 -10.15
C ALA A 381 6.22 0.44 -9.61
N PRO A 382 6.28 -0.57 -8.72
CA PRO A 382 5.07 -1.14 -8.13
C PRO A 382 4.34 -0.09 -7.29
N LEU A 383 3.00 -0.20 -7.20
CA LEU A 383 2.27 0.55 -6.16
C LEU A 383 2.81 0.16 -4.81
N VAL A 384 2.98 -1.15 -4.57
CA VAL A 384 3.53 -1.68 -3.31
C VAL A 384 5.04 -1.81 -3.44
N GLY A 385 5.78 -0.82 -2.94
CA GLY A 385 7.24 -0.86 -2.94
C GLY A 385 7.81 -2.06 -2.20
N ARG A 386 7.06 -2.59 -1.23
CA ARG A 386 7.59 -3.51 -0.20
C ARG A 386 7.48 -5.00 -0.48
N ARG A 387 6.68 -5.43 -1.46
CA ARG A 387 6.70 -6.86 -1.85
C ARG A 387 8.04 -7.26 -2.49
N LEU A 388 8.80 -6.26 -2.93
CA LEU A 388 10.18 -6.40 -3.40
C LEU A 388 11.20 -6.36 -2.26
N GLU A 389 10.82 -6.30 -0.98
CA GLU A 389 11.80 -6.15 0.11
C GLU A 389 12.81 -7.29 0.16
N ALA A 390 12.40 -8.53 -0.15
CA ALA A 390 13.35 -9.64 -0.27
C ALA A 390 14.36 -9.47 -1.43
N PHE A 391 14.05 -8.59 -2.38
CA PHE A 391 14.80 -8.29 -3.60
C PHE A 391 15.37 -6.86 -3.59
N ARG A 392 15.46 -6.23 -2.42
CA ARG A 392 15.96 -4.87 -2.20
C ARG A 392 16.81 -4.81 -0.94
N SER A 393 17.35 -3.64 -0.60
CA SER A 393 18.03 -3.44 0.69
C SER A 393 17.09 -3.77 1.87
N PRO A 394 17.62 -4.27 3.00
CA PRO A 394 16.82 -4.61 4.17
C PRO A 394 15.88 -3.48 4.59
N PRO A 395 14.63 -3.78 5.00
CA PRO A 395 13.66 -2.75 5.33
C PRO A 395 14.11 -1.92 6.52
N ARG A 396 14.16 -0.60 6.35
CA ARG A 396 14.45 0.36 7.42
C ARG A 396 13.42 1.48 7.41
N VAL A 397 13.19 2.12 8.55
CA VAL A 397 12.39 3.34 8.60
C VAL A 397 13.23 4.47 8.02
N ASP A 398 12.75 4.99 6.89
CA ASP A 398 13.28 6.19 6.28
C ASP A 398 12.16 7.23 6.25
N MET A 399 12.23 8.18 7.19
CA MET A 399 11.25 9.24 7.30
C MET A 399 11.35 10.23 6.14
N ALA A 400 12.53 10.43 5.55
CA ALA A 400 12.70 11.33 4.42
C ALA A 400 11.97 10.78 3.18
N SER A 401 12.24 9.52 2.81
CA SER A 401 11.51 8.83 1.73
C SER A 401 10.00 8.76 2.00
N THR A 402 9.60 8.55 3.26
CA THR A 402 8.18 8.57 3.67
C THR A 402 7.53 9.93 3.44
N ILE A 403 8.22 11.03 3.80
CA ILE A 403 7.74 12.40 3.60
C ILE A 403 7.65 12.73 2.12
N GLU A 404 8.64 12.33 1.30
CA GLU A 404 8.59 12.52 -0.16
C GLU A 404 7.36 11.81 -0.77
N CYS A 405 7.14 10.55 -0.40
CA CYS A 405 5.99 9.78 -0.86
C CYS A 405 4.65 10.42 -0.42
N LEU A 406 4.51 10.75 0.86
CA LEU A 406 3.31 11.41 1.39
C LEU A 406 3.08 12.79 0.77
N THR A 407 4.13 13.55 0.49
CA THR A 407 4.04 14.86 -0.17
C THR A 407 3.53 14.70 -1.60
N ALA A 408 4.09 13.77 -2.37
CA ALA A 408 3.64 13.48 -3.73
C ALA A 408 2.16 13.06 -3.74
N GLN A 409 1.76 12.15 -2.82
CA GLN A 409 0.39 11.67 -2.74
C GLN A 409 -0.58 12.75 -2.26
N THR A 410 -0.18 13.58 -1.29
CA THR A 410 -0.99 14.71 -0.81
C THR A 410 -1.21 15.72 -1.93
N ASN A 411 -0.17 16.06 -2.70
CA ASN A 411 -0.28 16.98 -3.84
C ASN A 411 -1.24 16.43 -4.91
N ALA A 412 -1.17 15.12 -5.20
CA ALA A 412 -2.10 14.50 -6.14
C ALA A 412 -3.56 14.60 -5.66
N MET A 413 -3.82 14.40 -4.36
CA MET A 413 -5.18 14.54 -3.81
C MET A 413 -5.66 15.99 -3.77
N VAL A 414 -4.77 16.93 -3.46
CA VAL A 414 -5.06 18.37 -3.49
C VAL A 414 -5.41 18.81 -4.91
N ASP A 415 -4.74 18.28 -5.94
CA ASP A 415 -5.05 18.61 -7.33
C ASP A 415 -6.45 18.12 -7.74
N GLU A 416 -6.84 16.90 -7.35
CA GLU A 416 -8.19 16.38 -7.60
C GLU A 416 -9.26 17.20 -6.86
N LEU A 417 -9.02 17.52 -5.59
CA LEU A 417 -9.91 18.36 -4.79
C LEU A 417 -10.03 19.77 -5.38
N TRP A 418 -8.92 20.34 -5.86
CA TRP A 418 -8.90 21.65 -6.50
C TRP A 418 -9.71 21.65 -7.79
N LEU A 419 -9.63 20.59 -8.62
CA LEU A 419 -10.45 20.44 -9.82
C LEU A 419 -11.95 20.37 -9.48
N GLN A 420 -12.33 19.64 -8.44
CA GLN A 420 -13.73 19.57 -7.99
C GLN A 420 -14.28 20.93 -7.49
N GLN A 421 -13.41 21.86 -7.09
CA GLN A 421 -13.82 23.18 -6.62
C GLN A 421 -13.76 24.26 -7.71
N THR A 422 -12.84 24.14 -8.67
CA THR A 422 -12.63 25.12 -9.74
C THR A 422 -13.38 24.83 -11.03
N ASP A 423 -13.79 23.58 -11.25
CA ASP A 423 -14.54 23.15 -12.43
C ASP A 423 -15.84 22.45 -12.00
N PRO A 424 -16.97 23.19 -11.95
CA PRO A 424 -18.25 22.62 -11.56
C PRO A 424 -18.77 21.55 -12.55
N GLN A 425 -18.34 21.55 -13.82
CA GLN A 425 -18.69 20.49 -14.75
C GLN A 425 -17.94 19.20 -14.39
N TYR A 426 -16.65 19.31 -14.07
CA TYR A 426 -15.85 18.20 -13.55
C TYR A 426 -16.45 17.61 -12.27
N PHE A 427 -16.80 18.47 -11.32
CA PHE A 427 -17.42 18.04 -10.07
C PHE A 427 -18.78 17.37 -10.30
N ARG A 428 -19.64 17.95 -11.14
CA ARG A 428 -20.92 17.34 -11.48
C ARG A 428 -20.74 16.00 -12.20
N ALA A 429 -19.75 15.86 -13.07
CA ALA A 429 -19.45 14.59 -13.74
C ALA A 429 -19.05 13.50 -12.73
N HIS A 430 -18.20 13.84 -11.74
CA HIS A 430 -17.87 12.97 -10.61
C HIS A 430 -19.12 12.52 -9.84
N LEU A 431 -20.02 13.45 -9.51
CA LEU A 431 -21.28 13.11 -8.83
C LEU A 431 -22.19 12.22 -9.68
N MET A 432 -22.30 12.49 -10.98
CA MET A 432 -23.15 11.70 -11.87
C MET A 432 -22.61 10.28 -12.08
N GLN A 433 -21.30 10.05 -11.95
CA GLN A 433 -20.74 8.70 -11.93
C GLN A 433 -21.28 7.88 -10.74
N ALA A 434 -21.36 8.49 -9.56
CA ALA A 434 -21.92 7.84 -8.37
C ALA A 434 -23.44 7.66 -8.46
N LYS A 435 -24.16 8.67 -8.97
CA LYS A 435 -25.62 8.65 -9.09
C LYS A 435 -26.10 7.64 -10.13
N ASN A 436 -25.46 7.60 -11.29
CA ASN A 436 -25.84 6.74 -12.42
C ASN A 436 -25.24 5.34 -12.26
N ASN A 437 -25.35 4.78 -11.05
CA ASN A 437 -24.86 3.46 -10.69
C ASN A 437 -26.03 2.56 -10.32
N GLU A 438 -26.12 1.39 -10.95
CA GLU A 438 -27.20 0.43 -10.65
C GLU A 438 -27.23 0.01 -9.17
N MET A 439 -26.07 -0.07 -8.51
CA MET A 439 -26.02 -0.40 -7.09
C MET A 439 -26.59 0.73 -6.22
N HIS A 440 -26.37 1.99 -6.61
CA HIS A 440 -27.00 3.14 -5.97
C HIS A 440 -28.53 3.06 -6.09
N ASP A 441 -29.08 2.65 -7.23
CA ASP A 441 -30.53 2.50 -7.41
C ASP A 441 -31.16 1.39 -6.54
N ARG A 442 -30.38 0.39 -6.13
CA ARG A 442 -30.81 -0.68 -5.23
C ARG A 442 -30.82 -0.26 -3.74
N MET A 443 -30.23 0.87 -3.38
CA MET A 443 -30.18 1.36 -2.00
C MET A 443 -31.49 2.05 -1.57
N THR A 444 -31.72 2.13 -0.25
CA THR A 444 -32.82 2.94 0.29
C THR A 444 -32.56 4.43 0.05
N ARG A 445 -33.62 5.26 0.09
CA ARG A 445 -33.49 6.73 -0.07
C ARG A 445 -32.42 7.31 0.86
N TRP A 446 -32.47 6.97 2.14
CA TRP A 446 -31.57 7.53 3.14
C TRP A 446 -30.09 7.21 2.85
N TRP A 447 -29.81 5.96 2.43
CA TRP A 447 -28.47 5.51 2.04
C TRP A 447 -27.99 6.16 0.73
N ARG A 448 -28.88 6.38 -0.24
CA ARG A 448 -28.53 7.10 -1.48
C ARG A 448 -28.06 8.52 -1.20
N GLU A 449 -28.81 9.25 -0.37
CA GLU A 449 -28.48 10.63 -0.02
C GLU A 449 -27.15 10.71 0.76
N GLU A 450 -26.91 9.78 1.68
CA GLU A 450 -25.66 9.72 2.45
C GLU A 450 -24.47 9.37 1.54
N TRP A 451 -24.59 8.31 0.73
CA TRP A 451 -23.58 7.91 -0.25
C TRP A 451 -23.15 9.06 -1.16
N MET A 452 -24.12 9.83 -1.67
CA MET A 452 -23.82 10.96 -2.55
C MET A 452 -23.03 12.07 -1.84
N LEU A 453 -23.34 12.37 -0.58
CA LEU A 453 -22.60 13.35 0.22
C LEU A 453 -21.19 12.85 0.58
N GLU A 454 -21.05 11.58 0.96
CA GLU A 454 -19.77 10.94 1.22
C GLU A 454 -18.88 10.93 -0.03
N PHE A 455 -19.45 10.57 -1.18
CA PHE A 455 -18.75 10.56 -2.45
C PHE A 455 -18.38 11.96 -2.95
N ALA A 456 -19.20 12.98 -2.64
CA ALA A 456 -18.90 14.37 -2.95
C ALA A 456 -17.69 14.91 -2.16
N LEU A 457 -17.45 14.41 -0.95
CA LEU A 457 -16.43 14.91 -0.03
C LEU A 457 -15.27 13.96 0.22
N CYS A 458 -15.22 12.82 -0.48
CA CYS A 458 -14.19 11.81 -0.27
C CYS A 458 -12.78 12.36 -0.47
N TYR A 459 -12.55 13.19 -1.49
CA TYR A 459 -11.26 13.83 -1.72
C TYR A 459 -10.90 14.85 -0.63
N SER A 460 -11.86 15.57 -0.05
CA SER A 460 -11.59 16.42 1.12
C SER A 460 -11.13 15.59 2.32
N VAL A 461 -11.77 14.44 2.57
CA VAL A 461 -11.41 13.55 3.70
C VAL A 461 -10.04 12.91 3.47
N TRP A 462 -9.80 12.36 2.28
CA TRP A 462 -8.54 11.72 1.94
C TRP A 462 -7.38 12.73 1.95
N THR A 463 -7.60 13.97 1.49
CA THR A 463 -6.63 15.06 1.59
C THR A 463 -6.30 15.38 3.04
N ASP A 464 -7.30 15.51 3.91
CA ASP A 464 -7.09 15.75 5.34
C ASP A 464 -6.29 14.62 6.00
N ASN A 465 -6.65 13.37 5.71
CA ASN A 465 -5.97 12.19 6.22
C ASN A 465 -4.47 12.18 5.84
N LEU A 466 -4.15 12.38 4.56
CA LEU A 466 -2.76 12.37 4.09
C LEU A 466 -1.98 13.57 4.62
N ARG A 467 -2.57 14.77 4.64
CA ARG A 467 -1.94 15.98 5.17
C ARG A 467 -1.65 15.87 6.67
N THR A 468 -2.56 15.28 7.43
CA THR A 468 -2.34 14.99 8.86
C THR A 468 -1.19 14.01 9.04
N THR A 469 -1.17 12.92 8.28
CA THR A 469 -0.09 11.93 8.28
C THR A 469 1.26 12.57 7.93
N LEU A 470 1.31 13.42 6.90
CA LEU A 470 2.50 14.16 6.50
C LEU A 470 3.01 15.09 7.63
N ARG A 471 2.12 15.83 8.29
CA ARG A 471 2.48 16.68 9.44
C ARG A 471 3.07 15.87 10.60
N GLN A 472 2.52 14.69 10.90
CA GLN A 472 3.08 13.81 11.93
C GLN A 472 4.45 13.27 11.51
N ALA A 473 4.61 12.84 10.25
CA ALA A 473 5.88 12.37 9.71
C ALA A 473 6.98 13.46 9.76
N LEU A 474 6.66 14.70 9.37
CA LEU A 474 7.56 15.85 9.48
C LEU A 474 7.99 16.12 10.92
N SER A 475 7.04 15.98 11.87
CA SER A 475 7.34 16.14 13.30
C SER A 475 8.30 15.07 13.82
N ILE A 476 8.18 13.83 13.33
CA ILE A 476 9.11 12.74 13.65
C ILE A 476 10.49 13.01 13.05
N LEU A 477 10.58 13.38 11.77
CA LEU A 477 11.85 13.66 11.11
C LEU A 477 12.64 14.73 11.87
N LYS A 478 11.96 15.82 12.27
CA LYS A 478 12.58 16.86 13.10
C LYS A 478 13.18 16.31 14.40
N VAL A 479 12.44 15.48 15.13
CA VAL A 479 12.95 14.85 16.36
C VAL A 479 14.10 13.90 16.06
N GLN A 480 14.05 13.18 14.95
CA GLN A 480 15.12 12.27 14.52
C GLN A 480 16.42 13.02 14.19
N GLU A 481 16.33 14.15 13.50
CA GLU A 481 17.47 15.03 13.17
C GLU A 481 18.08 15.66 14.44
N GLU A 482 17.24 16.13 15.36
CA GLU A 482 17.67 16.71 16.64
C GLU A 482 18.40 15.70 17.55
N LEU A 483 18.05 14.41 17.46
CA LEU A 483 18.68 13.37 18.26
C LEU A 483 20.14 13.10 17.86
N GLY A 484 20.49 13.27 16.57
CA GLY A 484 21.84 13.07 16.02
C GLY A 484 22.51 11.72 16.37
N GLY A 485 21.74 10.73 16.84
CA GLY A 485 22.23 9.58 17.61
C GLY A 485 22.18 8.25 16.87
N ASP A 486 22.99 7.31 17.35
CA ASP A 486 23.17 5.97 16.80
C ASP A 486 22.03 5.00 17.23
N ILE A 487 20.94 4.95 16.45
CA ILE A 487 19.83 4.01 16.65
C ILE A 487 20.30 2.61 16.24
N ARG A 488 20.55 1.74 17.22
CA ARG A 488 20.98 0.35 16.99
C ARG A 488 20.29 -0.63 17.94
N PRO A 489 20.08 -1.90 17.51
CA PRO A 489 19.62 -2.97 18.38
C PRO A 489 20.47 -3.12 19.65
N GLY A 490 19.85 -3.55 20.75
CA GLY A 490 20.48 -3.72 22.06
C GLY A 490 20.44 -2.47 22.96
N LYS A 491 20.00 -1.32 22.45
CA LYS A 491 19.74 -0.10 23.24
C LYS A 491 18.27 0.29 23.14
N SER A 492 17.71 0.91 24.18
CA SER A 492 16.36 1.49 24.09
C SER A 492 16.36 2.72 23.18
N LEU A 493 15.22 2.98 22.54
CA LEU A 493 15.01 4.23 21.81
C LEU A 493 14.94 5.41 22.79
N PRO A 494 15.36 6.62 22.36
CA PRO A 494 15.10 7.83 23.12
C PRO A 494 13.60 8.01 23.35
N ALA A 495 13.17 8.22 24.59
CA ALA A 495 11.75 8.18 24.98
C ALA A 495 10.87 9.16 24.18
N GLY A 496 11.39 10.35 23.83
CA GLY A 496 10.70 11.34 22.99
C GLY A 496 10.38 10.81 21.60
N TYR A 497 11.39 10.26 20.93
CA TYR A 497 11.25 9.68 19.60
C TYR A 497 10.41 8.41 19.62
N GLU A 498 10.62 7.53 20.61
CA GLU A 498 9.82 6.32 20.78
C GLU A 498 8.33 6.64 20.95
N ALA A 499 7.99 7.64 21.77
CA ALA A 499 6.61 8.09 21.96
C ALA A 499 5.98 8.62 20.67
N MET A 500 6.74 9.37 19.87
CA MET A 500 6.26 9.89 18.58
C MET A 500 5.99 8.75 17.58
N LEU A 501 6.86 7.73 17.51
CA LEU A 501 6.63 6.55 16.68
C LEU A 501 5.39 5.75 17.11
N VAL A 502 5.16 5.63 18.42
CA VAL A 502 3.95 4.96 18.96
C VAL A 502 2.68 5.72 18.55
N LEU A 503 2.67 7.05 18.71
CA LEU A 503 1.51 7.87 18.32
C LEU A 503 1.26 7.82 16.81
N PHE A 504 2.33 7.85 16.01
CA PHE A 504 2.23 7.79 14.56
C PHE A 504 1.76 6.43 14.06
N GLN A 505 2.26 5.32 14.62
CA GLN A 505 1.72 3.99 14.32
C GLN A 505 0.23 3.92 14.67
N GLY A 506 -0.18 4.41 15.84
CA GLY A 506 -1.59 4.40 16.24
C GLY A 506 -2.49 5.23 15.31
N HIS A 507 -1.99 6.38 14.84
CA HIS A 507 -2.67 7.20 13.81
C HIS A 507 -2.81 6.44 12.49
N LEU A 508 -1.73 5.82 12.01
CA LEU A 508 -1.75 5.05 10.76
C LEU A 508 -2.65 3.81 10.83
N GLU A 509 -2.69 3.11 11.97
CA GLU A 509 -3.57 1.96 12.19
C GLU A 509 -5.05 2.36 12.14
N GLN A 510 -5.42 3.46 12.82
CA GLN A 510 -6.76 4.02 12.72
C GLN A 510 -7.08 4.45 11.28
N LEU A 511 -6.10 4.99 10.56
CA LEU A 511 -6.32 5.50 9.22
C LEU A 511 -6.57 4.34 8.27
N PHE A 512 -5.77 3.28 8.41
CA PHE A 512 -5.94 2.07 7.64
C PHE A 512 -7.30 1.41 7.92
N GLU A 513 -7.77 1.39 9.18
CA GLU A 513 -9.13 0.94 9.52
C GLU A 513 -10.21 1.77 8.80
N GLY A 514 -10.07 3.10 8.79
CA GLY A 514 -10.96 3.99 8.04
C GLY A 514 -10.93 3.72 6.53
N GLN A 515 -9.75 3.45 5.97
CA GLN A 515 -9.61 3.08 4.56
C GLN A 515 -10.22 1.70 4.24
N LEU A 516 -10.24 0.76 5.19
CA LEU A 516 -10.96 -0.50 5.03
C LEU A 516 -12.48 -0.27 4.97
N CYS A 517 -13.01 0.67 5.74
CA CYS A 517 -14.42 1.07 5.64
C CYS A 517 -14.74 1.68 4.27
N ASP A 518 -13.89 2.58 3.77
CA ASP A 518 -14.01 3.16 2.43
C ASP A 518 -13.98 2.06 1.34
N LEU A 519 -13.07 1.08 1.47
CA LEU A 519 -12.98 -0.05 0.55
C LEU A 519 -14.27 -0.88 0.56
N GLN A 520 -14.84 -1.17 1.73
CA GLN A 520 -16.11 -1.87 1.86
C GLN A 520 -17.28 -1.11 1.22
N ALA A 521 -17.22 0.23 1.17
CA ALA A 521 -18.26 1.07 0.58
C ALA A 521 -18.10 1.18 -0.96
N LEU A 522 -16.87 1.33 -1.45
CA LEU A 522 -16.55 1.52 -2.87
C LEU A 522 -16.67 0.23 -3.70
N VAL A 523 -16.13 -0.91 -3.22
CA VAL A 523 -16.05 -2.15 -4.01
C VAL A 523 -17.41 -2.64 -4.54
N PRO A 524 -18.52 -2.62 -3.77
CA PRO A 524 -19.82 -3.02 -4.28
C PRO A 524 -20.38 -2.11 -5.40
N GLN A 525 -19.87 -0.89 -5.52
CA GLN A 525 -20.27 0.05 -6.57
C GLN A 525 -19.57 -0.22 -7.90
N GLU A 526 -18.51 -1.02 -7.91
CA GLU A 526 -17.79 -1.32 -9.15
C GLU A 526 -18.66 -2.19 -10.07
N ARG A 527 -18.83 -1.73 -11.31
CA ARG A 527 -19.65 -2.40 -12.32
C ARG A 527 -19.26 -3.88 -12.50
N SER A 528 -17.97 -4.18 -12.40
CA SER A 528 -17.41 -5.52 -12.59
C SER A 528 -17.54 -6.45 -11.39
N PHE A 529 -17.98 -5.96 -10.22
CA PHE A 529 -18.06 -6.75 -8.99
C PHE A 529 -19.48 -6.86 -8.42
N ARG A 530 -20.37 -5.93 -8.77
CA ARG A 530 -21.73 -5.81 -8.21
C ARG A 530 -22.57 -7.11 -8.22
N ASP A 531 -22.40 -7.98 -9.21
CA ASP A 531 -23.18 -9.23 -9.31
C ASP A 531 -22.81 -10.26 -8.22
N HIS A 532 -21.66 -10.05 -7.55
CA HIS A 532 -21.25 -10.80 -6.38
C HIS A 532 -21.84 -10.26 -5.07
N PHE A 533 -22.66 -9.20 -5.12
CA PHE A 533 -23.27 -8.58 -3.95
C PHE A 533 -24.80 -8.58 -4.02
N ASN A 534 -25.43 -8.87 -2.88
CA ASN A 534 -26.87 -8.72 -2.67
C ASN A 534 -27.12 -7.59 -1.66
N ILE A 535 -28.22 -6.85 -1.80
CA ILE A 535 -28.71 -5.93 -0.76
C ILE A 535 -29.58 -6.73 0.20
N GLN A 536 -29.19 -6.80 1.48
CA GLN A 536 -30.03 -7.36 2.54
C GLN A 536 -30.99 -6.29 3.08
N ASP A 537 -31.92 -6.66 3.98
CA ASP A 537 -32.90 -5.76 4.62
C ASP A 537 -32.26 -4.53 5.29
N THR A 538 -30.97 -4.62 5.64
CA THR A 538 -30.19 -3.51 6.21
C THR A 538 -29.86 -2.40 5.20
N GLY A 539 -30.08 -2.62 3.90
CA GLY A 539 -29.71 -1.72 2.82
C GLY A 539 -28.23 -1.75 2.44
N LYS A 540 -27.41 -2.57 3.13
CA LYS A 540 -25.96 -2.68 2.87
C LYS A 540 -25.65 -3.83 1.88
N PRO A 541 -24.74 -3.63 0.92
CA PRO A 541 -24.22 -4.70 0.08
C PRO A 541 -23.52 -5.80 0.89
N MET A 542 -23.86 -7.06 0.60
CA MET A 542 -23.22 -8.23 1.19
C MET A 542 -22.83 -9.26 0.12
N LEU A 543 -21.63 -9.83 0.28
CA LEU A 543 -21.08 -10.81 -0.64
C LEU A 543 -21.95 -12.09 -0.66
N ASN A 544 -22.28 -12.58 -1.86
CA ASN A 544 -23.17 -13.73 -2.08
C ASN A 544 -22.43 -15.04 -2.45
N ILE A 545 -21.10 -15.04 -2.40
CA ILE A 545 -20.22 -16.15 -2.80
C ILE A 545 -19.24 -16.50 -1.68
N SER A 546 -18.92 -17.79 -1.54
CA SER A 546 -17.90 -18.22 -0.56
C SER A 546 -16.51 -17.73 -0.98
N SER A 547 -15.63 -17.47 0.00
CA SER A 547 -14.28 -16.91 -0.25
C SER A 547 -13.47 -17.74 -1.26
N GLU A 548 -13.62 -19.06 -1.28
CA GLU A 548 -12.73 -19.94 -2.05
C GLU A 548 -13.20 -20.10 -3.49
N LYS A 549 -14.53 -20.13 -3.69
CA LYS A 549 -15.11 -19.98 -5.03
C LYS A 549 -14.77 -18.61 -5.60
N LEU A 550 -14.75 -17.58 -4.76
CA LEU A 550 -14.38 -16.24 -5.16
C LEU A 550 -12.91 -16.13 -5.55
N PHE A 551 -11.97 -16.77 -4.85
CA PHE A 551 -10.55 -16.74 -5.23
C PHE A 551 -10.31 -17.24 -6.66
N LEU A 552 -10.92 -18.37 -7.03
CA LEU A 552 -10.79 -18.91 -8.38
C LEU A 552 -11.57 -18.11 -9.43
N ALA A 553 -12.78 -17.67 -9.08
CA ALA A 553 -13.64 -16.96 -10.03
C ALA A 553 -13.18 -15.51 -10.27
N ASN A 554 -12.62 -14.87 -9.24
CA ASN A 554 -12.36 -13.44 -9.22
C ASN A 554 -11.28 -13.10 -8.15
N PRO A 555 -10.00 -13.35 -8.44
CA PRO A 555 -8.90 -13.14 -7.48
C PRO A 555 -8.74 -11.66 -7.08
N MET A 556 -9.10 -10.72 -7.95
CA MET A 556 -9.09 -9.28 -7.64
C MET A 556 -10.09 -8.95 -6.52
N LEU A 557 -11.36 -9.33 -6.70
CA LEU A 557 -12.38 -9.12 -5.69
C LEU A 557 -12.07 -9.90 -4.41
N TRP A 558 -11.53 -11.12 -4.53
CA TRP A 558 -11.11 -11.91 -3.38
C TRP A 558 -10.11 -11.15 -2.50
N ASN A 559 -9.01 -10.63 -3.08
CA ASN A 559 -8.01 -9.90 -2.31
C ASN A 559 -8.58 -8.64 -1.64
N MET A 560 -9.44 -7.90 -2.33
CA MET A 560 -10.13 -6.74 -1.75
C MET A 560 -11.01 -7.13 -0.57
N MET A 561 -11.74 -8.25 -0.67
CA MET A 561 -12.57 -8.74 0.43
C MET A 561 -11.74 -9.25 1.61
N GLN A 562 -10.62 -9.94 1.37
CA GLN A 562 -9.75 -10.43 2.44
C GLN A 562 -9.18 -9.30 3.30
N LEU A 563 -8.87 -8.14 2.71
CA LEU A 563 -8.44 -6.94 3.44
C LEU A 563 -9.47 -6.49 4.49
N THR A 564 -10.76 -6.64 4.17
CA THR A 564 -11.88 -6.15 5.00
C THR A 564 -12.29 -7.12 6.11
N LEU A 565 -11.70 -8.31 6.18
CA LEU A 565 -11.97 -9.29 7.23
C LEU A 565 -11.24 -8.91 8.52
N LYS A 566 -11.92 -9.07 9.66
CA LYS A 566 -11.34 -8.81 10.99
C LYS A 566 -10.10 -9.66 11.31
N HIS A 567 -10.03 -10.88 10.76
CA HIS A 567 -8.89 -11.78 10.88
C HIS A 567 -8.43 -12.15 9.48
N GLN A 568 -7.38 -11.48 9.00
CA GLN A 568 -6.84 -11.68 7.67
C GLN A 568 -6.01 -12.96 7.62
N SER A 569 -6.16 -13.74 6.54
CA SER A 569 -5.36 -14.96 6.33
C SER A 569 -3.89 -14.66 5.99
N GLN A 570 -3.60 -13.42 5.58
CA GLN A 570 -2.27 -12.89 5.28
C GLN A 570 -2.18 -11.43 5.77
N ALA A 571 -0.98 -10.85 5.80
CA ALA A 571 -0.83 -9.43 6.08
C ALA A 571 -1.52 -8.56 5.01
N PRO A 572 -1.98 -7.33 5.34
CA PRO A 572 -2.57 -6.43 4.34
C PRO A 572 -1.66 -6.20 3.13
N THR A 573 -0.36 -6.05 3.38
CA THR A 573 0.71 -5.93 2.36
C THR A 573 0.67 -7.03 1.31
N PHE A 574 0.35 -8.27 1.71
CA PHE A 574 0.25 -9.38 0.77
C PHE A 574 -0.90 -9.17 -0.22
N HIS A 575 -2.08 -8.82 0.29
CA HIS A 575 -3.28 -8.63 -0.54
C HIS A 575 -3.16 -7.40 -1.44
N LEU A 576 -2.64 -6.29 -0.90
CA LEU A 576 -2.36 -5.08 -1.68
C LEU A 576 -1.36 -5.34 -2.80
N ALA A 577 -0.31 -6.12 -2.53
CA ALA A 577 0.67 -6.46 -3.56
C ALA A 577 0.10 -7.42 -4.62
N PHE A 578 -0.90 -8.23 -4.27
CA PHE A 578 -1.62 -9.06 -5.24
C PHE A 578 -2.50 -8.21 -6.13
N ILE A 579 -3.23 -7.26 -5.56
CA ILE A 579 -4.04 -6.29 -6.31
C ILE A 579 -3.13 -5.50 -7.28
N ASP A 580 -2.01 -4.94 -6.80
CA ASP A 580 -1.06 -4.21 -7.65
C ASP A 580 -0.54 -5.07 -8.81
N HIS A 581 -0.15 -6.33 -8.53
CA HIS A 581 0.30 -7.26 -9.56
C HIS A 581 -0.75 -7.50 -10.64
N LEU A 582 -2.00 -7.78 -10.25
CA LEU A 582 -3.10 -8.00 -11.19
C LEU A 582 -3.36 -6.74 -12.03
N MET A 583 -3.34 -5.55 -11.42
CA MET A 583 -3.53 -4.29 -12.13
C MET A 583 -2.41 -3.98 -13.14
N ARG A 584 -1.19 -4.48 -12.92
CA ARG A 584 -0.03 -4.21 -13.78
C ARG A 584 0.08 -5.19 -14.94
N GLU A 585 -0.11 -6.46 -14.67
CA GLU A 585 0.17 -7.54 -15.64
C GLU A 585 -1.05 -7.88 -16.49
N ASP A 586 -2.27 -7.61 -16.00
CA ASP A 586 -3.50 -7.91 -16.72
C ASP A 586 -4.33 -6.65 -16.96
N ALA A 587 -4.32 -6.17 -18.21
CA ALA A 587 -5.11 -5.02 -18.63
C ALA A 587 -6.62 -5.23 -18.44
N LYS A 588 -7.12 -6.49 -18.50
CA LYS A 588 -8.53 -6.78 -18.23
C LYS A 588 -8.83 -6.60 -16.75
N GLU A 589 -7.98 -7.11 -15.86
CA GLU A 589 -8.17 -6.94 -14.42
C GLU A 589 -8.03 -5.48 -14.01
N LYS A 590 -7.07 -4.78 -14.60
CA LYS A 590 -6.96 -3.32 -14.47
C LYS A 590 -8.29 -2.68 -14.80
N ASN A 591 -8.84 -2.94 -16.00
CA ASN A 591 -10.09 -2.38 -16.59
C ASN A 591 -11.36 -2.56 -15.74
N ARG A 592 -11.30 -3.34 -14.66
CA ARG A 592 -12.42 -3.59 -13.74
C ARG A 592 -12.51 -2.59 -12.59
N ILE A 593 -11.49 -1.74 -12.41
CA ILE A 593 -11.36 -0.82 -11.27
C ILE A 593 -11.58 0.64 -11.73
N SER A 594 -12.52 1.35 -11.11
CA SER A 594 -12.73 2.77 -11.37
C SER A 594 -11.54 3.65 -10.92
N PRO A 595 -11.34 4.84 -11.51
CA PRO A 595 -10.30 5.77 -11.06
C PRO A 595 -10.35 6.12 -9.56
N VAL A 596 -11.55 6.22 -8.99
CA VAL A 596 -11.76 6.54 -7.57
C VAL A 596 -11.29 5.38 -6.69
N LEU A 597 -11.65 4.13 -7.04
CA LEU A 597 -11.18 2.95 -6.30
C LEU A 597 -9.66 2.74 -6.46
N ALA A 598 -9.12 2.97 -7.66
CA ALA A 598 -7.67 2.89 -7.88
C ALA A 598 -6.90 3.91 -7.02
N THR A 599 -7.43 5.14 -6.91
CA THR A 599 -6.88 6.19 -6.04
C THR A 599 -6.92 5.77 -4.57
N HIS A 600 -8.05 5.21 -4.13
CA HIS A 600 -8.21 4.71 -2.76
C HIS A 600 -7.21 3.60 -2.43
N ILE A 601 -7.08 2.60 -3.31
CA ILE A 601 -6.10 1.52 -3.16
C ILE A 601 -4.67 2.09 -3.11
N SER A 602 -4.36 3.08 -3.95
CA SER A 602 -3.05 3.76 -3.90
C SER A 602 -2.79 4.42 -2.54
N ASN A 603 -3.78 5.09 -1.95
CA ASN A 603 -3.66 5.68 -0.62
C ASN A 603 -3.48 4.60 0.47
N MET A 604 -4.17 3.46 0.34
CA MET A 604 -4.01 2.33 1.26
C MET A 604 -2.59 1.76 1.23
N VAL A 605 -2.01 1.66 0.03
CA VAL A 605 -0.65 1.15 -0.14
C VAL A 605 0.37 2.05 0.53
N VAL A 606 0.27 3.38 0.38
CA VAL A 606 1.17 4.32 1.06
C VAL A 606 1.11 4.14 2.58
N VAL A 607 -0.08 4.01 3.15
CA VAL A 607 -0.27 3.82 4.60
C VAL A 607 0.27 2.46 5.08
N ASP A 608 -0.05 1.37 4.38
CA ASP A 608 0.46 0.04 4.72
C ASP A 608 1.98 -0.07 4.58
N ASP A 609 2.55 0.61 3.58
CA ASP A 609 4.00 0.67 3.42
C ASP A 609 4.63 1.36 4.64
N ILE A 610 4.11 2.51 5.09
CA ILE A 610 4.67 3.19 6.28
C ILE A 610 4.51 2.31 7.53
N LEU A 611 3.34 1.70 7.73
CA LEU A 611 3.08 0.78 8.84
C LEU A 611 4.05 -0.39 8.85
N SER A 612 4.30 -0.98 7.69
CA SER A 612 5.24 -2.10 7.54
C SER A 612 6.67 -1.66 7.88
N SER A 613 7.09 -0.47 7.45
CA SER A 613 8.38 0.11 7.86
C SER A 613 8.53 0.19 9.38
N LEU A 614 7.50 0.70 10.06
CA LEU A 614 7.50 0.84 11.51
C LEU A 614 7.55 -0.52 12.21
N ARG A 615 6.88 -1.54 11.67
CA ARG A 615 6.95 -2.93 12.18
C ARG A 615 8.36 -3.52 12.05
N TYR A 616 9.10 -3.14 11.00
CA TYR A 616 10.48 -3.58 10.79
C TYR A 616 11.52 -2.81 11.61
N HIS A 617 11.15 -1.65 12.16
CA HIS A 617 12.06 -0.80 12.92
C HIS A 617 12.69 -1.56 14.10
N ARG A 618 14.02 -1.51 14.19
CA ARG A 618 14.78 -2.03 15.32
C ARG A 618 15.71 -0.97 15.90
N PRO A 619 15.71 -0.75 17.23
CA PRO A 619 14.86 -1.38 18.25
C PRO A 619 13.37 -1.08 18.08
N ARG A 620 12.49 -2.03 18.44
CA ARG A 620 11.04 -1.82 18.36
C ARG A 620 10.60 -0.74 19.37
N HIS A 621 9.72 0.15 18.93
CA HIS A 621 9.10 1.19 19.75
C HIS A 621 7.90 0.68 20.57
N GLY A 622 7.50 1.44 21.59
CA GLY A 622 6.36 1.12 22.47
C GLY A 622 6.72 0.23 23.66
N VAL A 623 8.01 0.13 24.00
CA VAL A 623 8.51 -0.70 25.09
C VAL A 623 8.77 0.11 26.35
N SER A 624 9.40 1.28 26.20
CA SER A 624 9.88 2.07 27.34
C SER A 624 9.06 3.35 27.57
N VAL A 625 7.98 3.54 26.82
CA VAL A 625 7.20 4.78 26.85
C VAL A 625 6.17 4.78 27.97
N ASP A 626 6.19 5.83 28.79
CA ASP A 626 5.20 6.02 29.83
C ASP A 626 3.88 6.61 29.28
N ALA A 627 2.75 6.19 29.86
CA ALA A 627 1.43 6.57 29.38
C ALA A 627 1.13 8.07 29.56
N GLU A 628 1.76 8.71 30.56
CA GLU A 628 1.58 10.15 30.84
C GLU A 628 2.26 11.01 29.76
N MET A 629 3.45 10.59 29.32
CA MET A 629 4.21 11.18 28.23
C MET A 629 3.49 11.00 26.90
N LEU A 630 2.95 9.80 26.62
CA LEU A 630 2.10 9.59 25.46
C LEU A 630 0.91 10.54 25.48
N ALA A 631 0.19 10.63 26.60
CA ALA A 631 -0.95 11.54 26.75
C ALA A 631 -0.54 13.00 26.53
N ARG A 632 0.57 13.44 27.13
CA ARG A 632 1.12 14.80 26.98
C ARG A 632 1.47 15.09 25.52
N LEU A 633 2.23 14.23 24.86
CA LEU A 633 2.63 14.43 23.46
C LEU A 633 1.44 14.35 22.50
N ALA A 634 0.46 13.48 22.77
CA ALA A 634 -0.77 13.36 21.98
C ALA A 634 -1.62 14.64 21.98
N THR A 635 -1.50 15.50 23.00
CA THR A 635 -2.21 16.79 23.01
C THR A 635 -1.72 17.77 21.95
N GLY A 636 -0.47 17.62 21.49
CA GLY A 636 0.14 18.49 20.48
C GLY A 636 0.18 17.89 19.07
N GLN A 637 -0.25 16.63 18.90
CA GLN A 637 -0.16 15.97 17.59
C GLN A 637 -1.23 16.47 16.63
N PRO A 638 -0.88 16.63 15.33
CA PRO A 638 -1.86 16.81 14.25
C PRO A 638 -2.96 15.75 14.29
N ARG A 639 -4.20 16.15 13.98
CA ARG A 639 -5.39 15.29 14.02
C ARG A 639 -6.18 15.42 12.73
N THR A 640 -6.78 14.31 12.30
CA THR A 640 -7.79 14.30 11.23
C THR A 640 -9.09 14.90 11.73
N LEU A 641 -9.97 15.29 10.81
CA LEU A 641 -11.31 15.78 11.11
C LEU A 641 -12.05 14.86 12.12
N PRO A 642 -12.76 15.45 13.10
CA PRO A 642 -13.53 14.69 14.11
C PRO A 642 -14.62 13.78 13.50
N GLU A 643 -15.09 12.81 14.29
CA GLU A 643 -16.25 11.93 14.01
C GLU A 643 -16.12 10.94 12.85
N ARG A 644 -15.12 11.07 11.99
CA ARG A 644 -15.06 10.30 10.74
C ARG A 644 -14.48 8.90 10.82
N GLN A 645 -13.98 8.43 11.97
CA GLN A 645 -13.12 7.22 12.03
C GLN A 645 -12.07 7.19 10.90
N GLN A 646 -11.63 8.36 10.43
CA GLN A 646 -10.68 8.52 9.32
C GLN A 646 -11.16 7.92 7.96
N SER A 647 -12.46 7.63 7.84
CA SER A 647 -13.16 7.14 6.64
C SER A 647 -13.89 8.27 5.93
N ALA A 648 -13.84 8.28 4.59
CA ALA A 648 -14.69 9.12 3.76
C ALA A 648 -16.16 8.63 3.72
N PHE A 649 -16.36 7.33 3.95
CA PHE A 649 -17.65 6.64 3.87
C PHE A 649 -18.10 6.11 5.24
N GLY A 650 -18.05 6.99 6.26
CA GLY A 650 -18.36 6.71 7.65
C GLY A 650 -19.38 7.70 8.23
N ARG A 651 -20.19 7.22 9.19
CA ARG A 651 -21.41 7.88 9.70
C ARG A 651 -21.33 9.41 9.93
N ILE A 652 -22.21 10.08 9.17
CA ILE A 652 -23.03 11.28 9.45
C ILE A 652 -22.37 12.66 9.33
N TYR A 653 -22.81 13.37 8.28
CA TYR A 653 -22.86 14.82 8.20
C TYR A 653 -23.88 15.38 9.19
N ARG A 654 -23.44 16.20 10.14
CA ARG A 654 -24.35 16.86 11.10
C ARG A 654 -25.35 17.79 10.41
N LEU A 655 -24.95 18.34 9.26
CA LEU A 655 -25.80 19.13 8.37
C LEU A 655 -26.23 18.33 7.13
N LYS A 656 -26.55 17.04 7.27
CA LYS A 656 -26.95 16.16 6.15
C LYS A 656 -28.04 16.82 5.29
N ASP A 657 -29.14 17.26 5.89
CA ASP A 657 -30.30 17.74 5.12
C ASP A 657 -29.98 19.04 4.36
N PRO A 658 -29.43 20.11 4.99
CA PRO A 658 -29.03 21.31 4.25
C PRO A 658 -27.96 21.04 3.17
N MET A 659 -26.98 20.19 3.46
CA MET A 659 -25.95 19.82 2.47
C MET A 659 -26.53 19.07 1.29
N TRP A 660 -27.46 18.15 1.56
CA TRP A 660 -28.15 17.38 0.53
C TRP A 660 -28.96 18.29 -0.37
N GLU A 661 -29.67 19.29 0.17
CA GLU A 661 -30.41 20.27 -0.63
C GLU A 661 -29.50 21.01 -1.61
N LYS A 662 -28.33 21.49 -1.15
CA LYS A 662 -27.34 22.16 -2.02
C LYS A 662 -26.77 21.23 -3.08
N LEU A 663 -26.37 20.01 -2.70
CA LEU A 663 -25.84 19.01 -3.63
C LEU A 663 -26.89 18.63 -4.69
N GLN A 664 -28.14 18.46 -4.26
CA GLN A 664 -29.25 18.12 -5.15
C GLN A 664 -29.56 19.25 -6.15
N ALA A 665 -29.47 20.52 -5.73
CA ALA A 665 -29.63 21.67 -6.61
C ALA A 665 -28.60 21.65 -7.74
N LEU A 666 -27.31 21.44 -7.40
CA LEU A 666 -26.23 21.30 -8.38
C LEU A 666 -26.50 20.15 -9.37
N MET A 667 -26.91 18.98 -8.85
CA MET A 667 -27.18 17.79 -9.68
C MET A 667 -28.40 17.94 -10.61
N LYS A 668 -29.36 18.81 -10.28
CA LYS A 668 -30.57 19.06 -11.10
C LYS A 668 -30.29 19.94 -12.31
N LEU A 669 -29.22 20.72 -12.30
CA LEU A 669 -28.86 21.57 -13.43
C LEU A 669 -28.55 20.70 -14.67
N SER A 670 -29.23 20.98 -15.78
CA SER A 670 -28.99 20.33 -17.07
C SER A 670 -27.81 21.01 -17.77
N LEU A 671 -26.84 20.20 -18.18
CA LEU A 671 -25.78 20.65 -19.07
C LEU A 671 -26.24 20.42 -20.52
N PRO A 672 -26.10 21.41 -21.40
CA PRO A 672 -26.43 21.25 -22.81
C PRO A 672 -25.48 20.22 -23.45
N MET A 673 -26.00 19.38 -24.34
CA MET A 673 -25.17 18.57 -25.25
C MET A 673 -24.41 19.45 -26.27
N SER A 674 -24.87 20.69 -26.43
CA SER A 674 -24.32 21.68 -27.35
C SER A 674 -23.05 22.30 -26.77
N GLU A 675 -21.96 22.25 -27.54
CA GLU A 675 -20.70 22.93 -27.21
C GLU A 675 -20.68 24.41 -27.66
N GLU A 676 -21.82 24.96 -28.05
CA GLU A 676 -21.89 26.35 -28.50
C GLU A 676 -21.59 27.32 -27.35
N PRO A 677 -20.63 28.26 -27.52
CA PRO A 677 -20.25 29.21 -26.48
C PRO A 677 -21.42 29.98 -25.87
N ASP A 678 -22.38 30.42 -26.69
CA ASP A 678 -23.60 31.13 -26.27
C ASP A 678 -24.52 30.29 -25.36
N VAL A 679 -24.55 28.98 -25.60
CA VAL A 679 -25.36 28.05 -24.82
C VAL A 679 -24.63 27.75 -23.50
N LEU A 680 -23.33 27.46 -23.55
CA LEU A 680 -22.52 27.20 -22.35
C LEU A 680 -22.53 28.39 -21.37
N LEU A 681 -22.43 29.63 -21.85
CA LEU A 681 -22.47 30.83 -21.01
C LEU A 681 -23.78 31.01 -20.23
N LYS A 682 -24.90 30.42 -20.69
CA LYS A 682 -26.18 30.47 -19.96
C LYS A 682 -26.24 29.46 -18.82
N HIS A 683 -25.53 28.34 -18.93
CA HIS A 683 -25.60 27.23 -17.99
C HIS A 683 -24.45 27.22 -16.97
N LEU A 684 -23.33 27.86 -17.27
CA LEU A 684 -22.14 27.88 -16.40
C LEU A 684 -22.33 28.69 -15.10
N PRO A 685 -22.86 29.94 -15.10
CA PRO A 685 -22.98 30.71 -13.87
C PRO A 685 -23.88 30.05 -12.80
N PRO A 686 -25.09 29.54 -13.13
CA PRO A 686 -25.91 28.83 -12.15
C PRO A 686 -25.23 27.57 -11.59
N LEU A 687 -24.36 26.94 -12.37
CA LEU A 687 -23.59 25.76 -11.97
C LEU A 687 -22.45 26.12 -11.02
N ASP A 688 -21.74 27.21 -11.28
CA ASP A 688 -20.75 27.78 -10.35
C ASP A 688 -21.41 28.18 -9.03
N ASP A 689 -22.53 28.89 -9.07
CA ASP A 689 -23.26 29.33 -7.86
C ASP A 689 -23.69 28.13 -7.01
N ALA A 690 -24.32 27.12 -7.63
CA ALA A 690 -24.73 25.90 -6.93
C ALA A 690 -23.54 25.11 -6.37
N SER A 691 -22.40 25.11 -7.07
CA SER A 691 -21.18 24.47 -6.59
C SER A 691 -20.60 25.23 -5.40
N TYR A 692 -20.57 26.57 -5.45
CA TYR A 692 -20.11 27.44 -4.37
C TYR A 692 -20.95 27.22 -3.11
N GLU A 693 -22.28 27.22 -3.23
CA GLU A 693 -23.19 27.01 -2.10
C GLU A 693 -22.97 25.65 -1.41
N PHE A 694 -22.70 24.60 -2.20
CA PHE A 694 -22.38 23.28 -1.64
C PHE A 694 -21.06 23.31 -0.87
N TRP A 695 -19.98 23.85 -1.46
CA TRP A 695 -18.67 23.91 -0.82
C TRP A 695 -18.66 24.82 0.42
N GLU A 696 -19.41 25.92 0.39
CA GLU A 696 -19.66 26.75 1.57
C GLU A 696 -20.31 25.94 2.69
N MET A 697 -21.37 25.19 2.39
CA MET A 697 -22.04 24.37 3.39
C MET A 697 -21.13 23.25 3.92
N ALA A 698 -20.28 22.66 3.08
CA ALA A 698 -19.27 21.70 3.50
C ALA A 698 -18.25 22.33 4.47
N CYS A 699 -17.82 23.57 4.21
CA CYS A 699 -16.94 24.34 5.08
C CYS A 699 -17.57 24.56 6.46
N VAL A 700 -18.86 24.96 6.49
CA VAL A 700 -19.62 25.13 7.73
C VAL A 700 -19.70 23.81 8.49
N ASN A 701 -20.01 22.70 7.81
CA ASN A 701 -20.08 21.38 8.43
C ASN A 701 -18.73 20.99 9.08
N PHE A 702 -17.60 21.15 8.40
CA PHE A 702 -16.28 20.84 8.98
C PHE A 702 -15.92 21.78 10.14
N THR A 703 -16.29 23.06 10.06
CA THR A 703 -16.06 24.03 11.13
C THR A 703 -16.84 23.64 12.39
N ILE A 704 -18.11 23.25 12.25
CA ILE A 704 -18.94 22.76 13.37
C ILE A 704 -18.35 21.48 13.96
N SER A 705 -17.97 20.51 13.12
CA SER A 705 -17.34 19.27 13.58
C SER A 705 -16.06 19.53 14.37
N ILE A 706 -15.22 20.47 13.93
CA ILE A 706 -14.00 20.88 14.64
C ILE A 706 -14.33 21.58 15.96
N GLY A 707 -15.24 22.57 15.95
CA GLY A 707 -15.60 23.36 17.14
C GLY A 707 -16.27 22.54 18.25
N GLN A 708 -16.89 21.41 17.89
CA GLN A 708 -17.45 20.44 18.84
C GLN A 708 -16.43 19.38 19.29
N GLY A 709 -15.25 19.34 18.66
CA GLY A 709 -14.14 18.50 19.07
C GLY A 709 -13.56 18.96 20.41
N ASN A 710 -13.14 18.00 21.24
CA ASN A 710 -12.53 18.29 22.55
C ASN A 710 -11.05 18.70 22.46
N GLN A 711 -10.58 19.22 21.32
CA GLN A 711 -9.15 19.47 21.05
C GLN A 711 -8.95 20.87 20.43
N GLN A 712 -7.71 21.36 20.44
CA GLN A 712 -7.38 22.68 19.87
C GLN A 712 -7.55 22.67 18.34
N GLU A 713 -8.24 23.69 17.80
CA GLU A 713 -8.59 23.78 16.37
C GLU A 713 -7.36 23.68 15.44
N LYS A 714 -6.22 24.27 15.84
CA LYS A 714 -4.95 24.25 15.09
C LYS A 714 -4.36 22.85 14.84
N LEU A 715 -4.83 21.84 15.57
CA LEU A 715 -4.39 20.46 15.37
C LEU A 715 -5.01 19.84 14.13
N TYR A 716 -6.17 20.32 13.69
CA TYR A 716 -6.86 19.87 12.50
C TYR A 716 -6.33 20.53 11.23
N SER A 717 -6.71 20.00 10.07
CA SER A 717 -6.63 20.77 8.84
C SER A 717 -7.68 21.88 8.84
N ASP A 718 -7.31 23.01 8.26
CA ASP A 718 -8.21 24.14 8.10
C ASP A 718 -9.38 23.74 7.17
N PRO A 719 -10.65 23.86 7.61
CA PRO A 719 -11.82 23.67 6.75
C PRO A 719 -11.74 24.45 5.45
N TRP A 720 -11.20 25.68 5.47
CA TRP A 720 -11.02 26.50 4.28
C TRP A 720 -10.09 25.84 3.28
N TYR A 721 -9.00 25.23 3.75
CA TYR A 721 -8.10 24.48 2.88
C TYR A 721 -8.76 23.23 2.28
N LEU A 722 -9.69 22.58 2.98
CA LEU A 722 -10.34 21.36 2.50
C LEU A 722 -11.55 21.60 1.59
N THR A 723 -12.07 22.83 1.55
CA THR A 723 -13.34 23.15 0.88
C THR A 723 -13.30 24.42 0.02
N ARG A 724 -12.26 25.25 0.14
CA ARG A 724 -12.14 26.55 -0.55
C ARG A 724 -10.84 26.80 -1.31
N ILE A 725 -10.02 25.78 -1.56
CA ILE A 725 -8.80 25.92 -2.38
C ILE A 725 -9.08 26.30 -3.84
N GLY A 726 -10.29 26.06 -4.35
CA GLY A 726 -10.73 26.49 -5.69
C GLY A 726 -11.47 27.84 -5.73
N TRP A 727 -11.54 28.55 -4.61
CA TRP A 727 -12.33 29.78 -4.45
C TRP A 727 -11.49 30.92 -3.84
N THR A 728 -10.23 30.98 -4.27
CA THR A 728 -9.31 32.08 -3.91
C THR A 728 -9.43 33.21 -4.92
N GLU A 729 -8.96 34.41 -4.58
CA GLU A 729 -8.95 35.57 -5.50
C GLU A 729 -8.33 35.21 -6.86
N VAL A 730 -7.23 34.47 -6.85
CA VAL A 730 -6.54 34.01 -8.07
C VAL A 730 -7.41 33.07 -8.91
N GLU A 731 -8.18 32.18 -8.28
CA GLU A 731 -9.06 31.27 -9.01
C GLU A 731 -10.32 31.97 -9.52
N ASP A 732 -10.82 32.97 -8.79
CA ASP A 732 -11.92 33.83 -9.24
C ASP A 732 -11.52 34.64 -10.47
N GLU A 733 -10.31 35.20 -10.49
CA GLU A 733 -9.74 35.86 -11.68
C GLU A 733 -9.62 34.89 -12.87
N ARG A 734 -9.15 33.66 -12.64
CA ARG A 734 -9.08 32.61 -13.67
C ARG A 734 -10.47 32.22 -14.19
N ARG A 735 -11.46 32.11 -13.31
CA ARG A 735 -12.86 31.85 -13.70
C ARG A 735 -13.41 33.00 -14.54
N ALA A 736 -13.18 34.26 -14.12
CA ALA A 736 -13.58 35.44 -14.88
C ALA A 736 -12.90 35.51 -16.26
N LEU A 737 -11.61 35.15 -16.34
CA LEU A 737 -10.89 35.08 -17.60
C LEU A 737 -11.45 34.00 -18.53
N ARG A 738 -11.77 32.81 -18.00
CA ARG A 738 -12.46 31.76 -18.77
C ARG A 738 -13.79 32.25 -19.30
N TYR A 739 -14.59 32.94 -18.48
CA TYR A 739 -15.85 33.55 -18.93
C TYR A 739 -15.65 34.57 -20.04
N ALA A 740 -14.63 35.43 -19.92
CA ALA A 740 -14.30 36.40 -20.95
C ALA A 740 -13.87 35.72 -22.26
N GLN A 741 -13.13 34.61 -22.21
CA GLN A 741 -12.75 33.83 -23.39
C GLN A 741 -13.97 33.19 -24.06
N TRP A 742 -14.86 32.56 -23.29
CA TRP A 742 -16.11 32.00 -23.82
C TRP A 742 -16.98 33.07 -24.46
N LYS A 743 -17.05 34.26 -23.85
CA LYS A 743 -17.78 35.41 -24.40
C LYS A 743 -17.17 35.89 -25.72
N ARG A 744 -15.83 36.01 -25.82
CA ARG A 744 -15.17 36.35 -27.08
C ARG A 744 -15.43 35.31 -28.18
N ALA A 745 -15.41 34.02 -27.84
CA ALA A 745 -15.69 32.95 -28.79
C ALA A 745 -17.15 32.99 -29.29
N ALA A 746 -18.10 33.29 -28.41
CA ALA A 746 -19.50 33.55 -28.76
C ALA A 746 -19.62 34.74 -29.72
N ASP A 747 -19.00 35.88 -29.37
CA ASP A 747 -19.06 37.12 -30.15
C ASP A 747 -18.44 36.94 -31.55
N GLN A 748 -17.27 36.28 -31.65
CA GLN A 748 -16.60 35.97 -32.92
C GLN A 748 -17.47 35.09 -33.82
N ARG A 749 -18.18 34.11 -33.25
CA ARG A 749 -19.09 33.24 -33.99
C ARG A 749 -20.35 33.97 -34.42
N GLY A 750 -20.91 34.83 -33.58
CA GLY A 750 -22.02 35.72 -33.93
C GLY A 750 -21.67 36.63 -35.10
N SER A 751 -20.45 37.20 -35.10
CA SER A 751 -19.93 38.01 -36.20
C SER A 751 -19.73 37.20 -37.50
N CYS A 752 -19.23 35.96 -37.40
CA CYS A 752 -19.05 35.09 -38.57
C CYS A 752 -20.40 34.63 -39.18
N LYS A 753 -21.43 34.38 -38.35
CA LYS A 753 -22.81 34.13 -38.80
C LYS A 753 -23.42 35.35 -39.49
N GLN A 754 -23.21 36.56 -38.95
CA GLN A 754 -23.67 37.81 -39.60
C GLN A 754 -23.03 38.06 -40.97
N LEU A 755 -21.77 37.62 -41.18
CA LEU A 755 -21.09 37.72 -42.47
C LEU A 755 -21.59 36.68 -43.50
N GLN A 756 -22.07 35.51 -43.05
CA GLN A 756 -22.64 34.47 -43.92
C GLN A 756 -24.10 34.75 -44.33
N ASP A 757 -24.86 35.49 -43.53
CA ASP A 757 -26.24 35.91 -43.85
C ASP A 757 -26.31 37.13 -44.80
N TYR A 758 -25.18 37.75 -45.15
CA TYR A 758 -25.12 38.81 -46.14
C TYR A 758 -25.14 38.24 -47.57
N GLN A 759 -26.33 37.98 -48.14
CA GLN A 759 -26.46 37.66 -49.56
C GLN A 759 -26.31 38.93 -50.43
N PRO A 760 -25.34 39.01 -51.36
CA PRO A 760 -25.39 40.03 -52.41
C PRO A 760 -26.63 39.81 -53.30
N PRO A 761 -27.21 40.87 -53.89
CA PRO A 761 -28.48 40.78 -54.61
C PRO A 761 -28.37 39.82 -55.80
N LYS A 762 -29.29 38.86 -55.88
CA LYS A 762 -29.39 37.88 -56.98
C LYS A 762 -29.76 38.57 -58.30
N PRO A 763 -29.07 38.26 -59.42
CA PRO A 763 -29.55 38.61 -60.76
C PRO A 763 -30.80 37.77 -61.12
N PRO A 764 -31.67 38.29 -62.02
CA PRO A 764 -33.00 37.71 -62.26
C PRO A 764 -32.95 36.34 -62.95
N SER A 765 -33.86 35.50 -62.47
CA SER A 765 -34.13 34.11 -62.80
C SER A 765 -34.42 33.84 -64.28
N ALA A 766 -33.87 32.73 -64.79
CA ALA A 766 -34.46 32.01 -65.91
C ALA A 766 -34.30 30.48 -65.72
N PHE A 767 -35.46 29.81 -65.67
CA PHE A 767 -35.75 28.39 -65.89
C PHE A 767 -35.43 27.34 -64.79
N SER A 768 -36.53 26.80 -64.27
CA SER A 768 -36.70 25.48 -63.62
C SER A 768 -37.51 24.58 -64.58
N PRO A 769 -37.85 23.32 -64.25
CA PRO A 769 -37.19 22.28 -63.44
C PRO A 769 -37.18 20.90 -64.15
N VAL A 770 -36.44 19.90 -63.67
CA VAL A 770 -36.89 18.47 -63.66
C VAL A 770 -36.15 17.73 -62.53
N ALA A 771 -36.89 17.06 -61.65
CA ALA A 771 -36.45 16.06 -60.66
C ALA A 771 -36.62 14.64 -61.27
N PRO A 772 -36.32 13.48 -60.62
CA PRO A 772 -35.91 13.27 -59.23
C PRO A 772 -34.92 12.07 -59.01
N GLN A 773 -34.70 11.76 -57.73
CA GLN A 773 -34.48 10.43 -57.13
C GLN A 773 -33.06 9.94 -56.76
N GLN A 774 -33.01 9.61 -55.47
CA GLN A 774 -32.04 8.89 -54.67
C GLN A 774 -32.24 7.37 -54.80
N THR A 775 -31.16 6.60 -54.90
CA THR A 775 -31.03 5.18 -54.51
C THR A 775 -29.55 4.92 -54.18
N THR A 776 -29.13 4.59 -52.96
CA THR A 776 -29.11 3.31 -52.20
C THR A 776 -27.66 2.80 -52.06
N TRP A 777 -27.35 2.31 -50.86
CA TRP A 777 -26.06 1.81 -50.35
C TRP A 777 -25.62 0.43 -50.89
N GLY A 778 -24.31 0.16 -50.88
CA GLY A 778 -23.70 -1.18 -50.99
C GLY A 778 -22.15 -1.18 -50.96
N GLU A 779 -21.57 -1.90 -49.99
CA GLU A 779 -20.12 -2.15 -49.73
C GLU A 779 -19.45 -3.10 -50.78
N PRO A 780 -18.27 -3.75 -50.52
CA PRO A 780 -16.90 -3.26 -50.26
C PRO A 780 -15.86 -3.90 -51.24
N ALA A 781 -14.67 -3.30 -51.41
CA ALA A 781 -13.50 -4.03 -51.94
C ALA A 781 -12.16 -3.43 -51.47
N ALA A 782 -11.27 -4.31 -51.02
CA ALA A 782 -9.89 -4.04 -50.59
C ALA A 782 -8.89 -4.15 -51.79
N PRO A 783 -7.56 -4.28 -51.60
CA PRO A 783 -6.59 -3.18 -51.56
C PRO A 783 -5.44 -3.32 -52.58
N VAL A 784 -4.91 -2.23 -53.15
CA VAL A 784 -3.65 -2.19 -53.94
C VAL A 784 -3.13 -0.74 -53.87
N GLY A 785 -1.87 -0.37 -53.72
CA GLY A 785 -0.57 -1.04 -53.66
C GLY A 785 0.50 0.06 -53.45
N ALA A 786 1.64 -0.31 -52.87
CA ALA A 786 2.76 0.56 -52.53
C ALA A 786 3.52 1.11 -53.76
N VAL A 787 4.16 2.29 -53.65
CA VAL A 787 5.57 2.56 -54.05
C VAL A 787 6.12 3.78 -53.27
N PRO A 788 7.37 3.74 -52.75
CA PRO A 788 8.05 4.82 -52.01
C PRO A 788 9.01 5.64 -52.90
N SER A 789 9.45 6.83 -52.44
CA SER A 789 10.70 7.41 -52.94
C SER A 789 11.57 8.02 -51.83
N GLU A 790 12.85 7.68 -51.93
CA GLU A 790 13.97 8.03 -51.07
C GLU A 790 14.51 9.44 -51.39
N THR A 791 15.11 10.12 -50.41
CA THR A 791 16.57 10.39 -50.34
C THR A 791 16.92 11.52 -49.34
N LYS A 792 17.81 11.19 -48.38
CA LYS A 792 18.74 12.09 -47.64
C LYS A 792 19.90 12.45 -48.61
N PRO A 793 20.82 13.46 -48.40
CA PRO A 793 21.54 13.65 -47.12
C PRO A 793 22.35 14.96 -46.79
N LYS A 794 22.90 15.01 -45.54
CA LYS A 794 24.21 15.58 -45.08
C LYS A 794 24.36 17.14 -44.97
N VAL A 795 25.13 17.78 -44.06
CA VAL A 795 26.07 17.42 -42.96
C VAL A 795 26.54 18.66 -42.14
N LYS A 796 26.82 18.44 -40.82
CA LYS A 796 27.77 19.07 -39.81
C LYS A 796 27.86 20.61 -39.65
N THR A 797 28.12 21.20 -38.46
CA THR A 797 29.31 21.03 -37.60
C THR A 797 29.16 21.70 -36.20
N ARG A 798 29.78 21.11 -35.15
CA ARG A 798 30.05 21.60 -33.75
C ARG A 798 31.28 22.58 -33.73
N PRO A 799 31.90 23.11 -32.63
CA PRO A 799 31.69 23.09 -31.15
C PRO A 799 31.91 24.46 -30.41
N SER A 800 31.70 24.68 -29.08
CA SER A 800 32.60 24.39 -27.93
C SER A 800 32.15 25.22 -26.67
N VAL A 801 31.95 24.64 -25.46
CA VAL A 801 32.80 24.49 -24.22
C VAL A 801 32.92 25.74 -23.27
N SER A 802 32.25 25.65 -22.10
CA SER A 802 32.59 25.93 -20.66
C SER A 802 33.31 27.26 -20.23
N PRO A 803 33.23 27.81 -18.96
CA PRO A 803 33.27 27.08 -17.67
C PRO A 803 32.57 27.66 -16.39
N THR A 804 32.50 26.79 -15.37
CA THR A 804 32.38 26.89 -13.89
C THR A 804 32.43 28.25 -13.17
N ASP A 805 31.67 28.45 -12.07
CA ASP A 805 32.11 28.10 -10.69
C ASP A 805 31.05 28.31 -9.58
N ASN A 806 31.31 27.66 -8.45
CA ASN A 806 30.49 27.43 -7.25
C ASN A 806 30.16 28.68 -6.40
N THR A 807 29.11 28.64 -5.55
CA THR A 807 29.20 28.62 -4.05
C THR A 807 27.81 28.71 -3.37
N THR A 808 27.64 27.83 -2.38
CA THR A 808 26.65 27.59 -1.32
C THR A 808 25.97 28.79 -0.63
N LYS A 809 24.65 28.69 -0.29
CA LYS A 809 24.10 28.91 1.08
C LYS A 809 22.58 28.62 1.24
N ASN A 810 22.26 28.22 2.48
CA ASN A 810 21.04 27.68 3.14
C ASN A 810 19.71 28.50 3.02
N PRO A 811 18.56 27.93 3.46
CA PRO A 811 17.20 28.32 3.09
C PRO A 811 16.51 29.27 4.09
N GLU A 812 15.28 29.67 3.70
CA GLU A 812 14.21 30.36 4.44
C GLU A 812 13.93 31.82 4.06
N ARG A 813 12.94 32.00 3.16
CA ARG A 813 11.71 32.78 3.43
C ARG A 813 10.72 32.61 2.27
N ILE A 814 9.49 32.28 2.62
CA ILE A 814 8.32 32.50 1.76
C ILE A 814 8.25 34.02 1.55
N ALA A 815 8.44 34.47 0.31
CA ALA A 815 8.32 35.87 -0.07
C ALA A 815 7.19 36.03 -1.09
N ASP A 816 6.50 37.15 -0.91
CA ASP A 816 5.31 37.62 -1.61
C ASP A 816 5.37 37.52 -3.15
N VAL A 817 4.18 37.32 -3.72
CA VAL A 817 3.90 37.43 -5.15
C VAL A 817 4.31 38.82 -5.64
N SER A 818 5.33 38.87 -6.49
CA SER A 818 5.66 40.05 -7.31
C SER A 818 5.08 39.91 -8.73
N PRO A 819 4.83 41.01 -9.47
CA PRO A 819 4.20 41.01 -10.80
C PRO A 819 5.05 40.32 -11.89
N PRO A 820 4.51 40.08 -13.11
CA PRO A 820 4.99 39.03 -14.01
C PRO A 820 6.44 39.21 -14.43
N SER A 821 7.20 38.13 -14.29
CA SER A 821 8.57 37.92 -14.74
C SER A 821 8.70 38.05 -16.29
N PRO A 822 9.92 38.22 -16.84
CA PRO A 822 10.16 38.35 -18.28
C PRO A 822 9.63 37.14 -19.08
N PRO A 823 9.45 37.27 -20.41
CA PRO A 823 8.85 36.21 -21.22
C PRO A 823 9.66 34.91 -21.08
N GLN A 824 9.00 33.86 -20.59
CA GLN A 824 9.55 32.50 -20.56
C GLN A 824 10.11 32.17 -21.95
N ALA A 825 11.30 31.58 -22.00
CA ALA A 825 11.82 31.05 -23.26
C ALA A 825 10.81 30.02 -23.79
N SER A 826 10.30 30.24 -25.01
CA SER A 826 9.26 29.37 -25.56
C SER A 826 9.76 27.93 -25.66
N VAL A 827 8.96 27.00 -25.14
CA VAL A 827 9.24 25.56 -25.17
C VAL A 827 8.97 25.05 -26.58
N MET A 828 10.04 24.83 -27.32
CA MET A 828 9.95 24.33 -28.70
C MET A 828 9.49 22.87 -28.68
N VAL A 829 8.40 22.56 -29.39
CA VAL A 829 7.80 21.22 -29.53
C VAL A 829 7.51 20.88 -30.99
N SER A 830 7.35 19.60 -31.34
CA SER A 830 6.93 19.22 -32.69
C SER A 830 5.52 19.77 -33.01
N SER A 831 5.21 19.97 -34.29
CA SER A 831 3.88 20.43 -34.73
C SER A 831 2.73 19.54 -34.22
N LYS A 832 2.96 18.22 -34.12
CA LYS A 832 2.00 17.26 -33.55
C LYS A 832 1.75 17.53 -32.06
N SER A 833 2.80 17.71 -31.28
CA SER A 833 2.69 18.03 -29.85
C SER A 833 2.09 19.41 -29.62
N LEU A 834 2.46 20.41 -30.44
CA LEU A 834 1.90 21.76 -30.36
C LEU A 834 0.37 21.74 -30.56
N THR A 835 -0.11 20.92 -31.49
CA THR A 835 -1.55 20.74 -31.73
C THR A 835 -2.26 20.19 -30.49
N LEU A 836 -1.69 19.17 -29.85
CA LEU A 836 -2.23 18.58 -28.63
C LEU A 836 -2.19 19.57 -27.44
N LEU A 837 -1.06 20.25 -27.24
CA LEU A 837 -0.88 21.22 -26.17
C LEU A 837 -1.79 22.44 -26.36
N THR A 838 -1.97 22.91 -27.59
CA THR A 838 -2.95 23.95 -27.93
C THR A 838 -4.35 23.52 -27.49
N ARG A 839 -4.77 22.31 -27.87
CA ARG A 839 -6.09 21.76 -27.48
C ARG A 839 -6.30 21.70 -25.96
N MET A 840 -5.22 21.51 -25.21
CA MET A 840 -5.23 21.44 -23.76
C MET A 840 -5.45 22.80 -23.08
N PHE A 841 -4.97 23.90 -23.69
CA PHE A 841 -5.10 25.26 -23.16
C PHE A 841 -6.21 26.09 -23.84
N THR A 842 -6.79 25.63 -24.95
CA THR A 842 -7.88 26.34 -25.65
C THR A 842 -9.27 25.92 -25.18
N ALA A 843 -10.20 26.88 -25.11
CA ALA A 843 -11.61 26.64 -24.87
C ALA A 843 -12.38 26.10 -26.11
N ASP A 844 -11.73 26.00 -27.28
CA ASP A 844 -12.39 25.80 -28.57
C ASP A 844 -13.23 24.50 -28.64
N PRO A 845 -14.56 24.61 -28.85
CA PRO A 845 -15.44 23.46 -29.02
C PRO A 845 -15.16 22.66 -30.31
N SER A 846 -14.57 23.27 -31.34
CA SER A 846 -14.43 22.69 -32.67
C SER A 846 -13.28 21.68 -32.85
N ALA A 847 -12.40 21.50 -31.86
CA ALA A 847 -11.29 20.54 -31.94
C ALA A 847 -11.78 19.09 -31.71
N PRO A 848 -11.79 18.22 -32.74
CA PRO A 848 -12.32 16.86 -32.62
C PRO A 848 -11.35 15.89 -31.89
N GLY A 849 -11.93 14.87 -31.23
CA GLY A 849 -11.28 13.59 -30.95
C GLY A 849 -10.90 13.32 -29.49
N GLU A 850 -11.12 12.10 -29.04
CA GLU A 850 -10.49 11.52 -27.85
C GLU A 850 -8.96 11.60 -27.97
N ILE A 851 -8.27 12.06 -26.92
CA ILE A 851 -6.79 12.06 -26.89
C ILE A 851 -6.31 10.83 -26.15
N TYR A 852 -5.48 10.01 -26.78
CA TYR A 852 -4.92 8.86 -26.10
C TYR A 852 -3.84 9.29 -25.11
N TRP A 853 -3.83 8.66 -23.93
CA TRP A 853 -2.83 8.89 -22.88
C TRP A 853 -1.38 8.88 -23.40
N ILE A 854 -1.09 7.98 -24.35
CA ILE A 854 0.26 7.85 -24.93
C ILE A 854 0.66 9.08 -25.76
N GLU A 855 -0.30 9.75 -26.38
CA GLU A 855 -0.06 10.98 -27.14
C GLU A 855 0.22 12.15 -26.20
N PHE A 856 -0.48 12.21 -25.07
CA PHE A 856 -0.18 13.17 -24.00
C PHE A 856 1.22 12.94 -23.42
N VAL A 857 1.56 11.71 -23.04
CA VAL A 857 2.91 11.37 -22.55
C VAL A 857 3.98 11.78 -23.56
N SER A 858 3.75 11.50 -24.84
CA SER A 858 4.68 11.88 -25.91
C SER A 858 4.82 13.40 -26.05
N ALA A 859 3.71 14.15 -25.98
CA ALA A 859 3.74 15.60 -26.07
C ALA A 859 4.46 16.24 -24.87
N MET A 860 4.26 15.72 -23.66
CA MET A 860 4.96 16.18 -22.46
C MET A 860 6.46 15.87 -22.52
N ALA A 861 6.84 14.69 -23.02
CA ALA A 861 8.25 14.35 -23.23
C ALA A 861 8.90 15.25 -24.31
N ASP A 862 8.17 15.55 -25.38
CA ASP A 862 8.62 16.46 -26.46
C ASP A 862 8.80 17.91 -25.96
N ALA A 863 8.00 18.31 -24.97
CA ALA A 863 8.11 19.56 -24.20
C ALA A 863 9.20 19.54 -23.11
N GLY A 864 10.03 18.49 -23.06
CA GLY A 864 11.18 18.43 -22.16
C GLY A 864 10.92 17.83 -20.78
N CYS A 865 9.71 17.30 -20.51
CA CYS A 865 9.46 16.60 -19.25
C CYS A 865 10.13 15.22 -19.24
N SER A 866 10.75 14.86 -18.12
CA SER A 866 11.03 13.45 -17.84
C SER A 866 9.76 12.78 -17.33
N VAL A 867 9.34 11.69 -17.96
CA VAL A 867 8.14 10.94 -17.58
C VAL A 867 8.54 9.65 -16.91
N MET A 868 8.26 9.53 -15.61
CA MET A 868 8.49 8.33 -14.83
C MET A 868 7.14 7.69 -14.49
N PRO A 869 6.90 6.44 -14.90
CA PRO A 869 5.76 5.69 -14.40
C PRO A 869 5.89 5.52 -12.90
N GLY A 870 4.92 6.04 -12.15
CA GLY A 870 4.72 5.70 -10.75
C GLY A 870 3.96 4.37 -10.64
N GLY A 871 3.80 3.88 -9.42
CA GLY A 871 2.91 2.75 -9.13
C GLY A 871 1.57 2.84 -9.87
N GLY A 872 1.17 1.75 -10.55
CA GLY A 872 -0.19 1.58 -11.05
C GLY A 872 -0.56 2.45 -12.25
N SER A 873 -1.55 3.34 -12.08
CA SER A 873 -1.95 4.33 -13.10
C SER A 873 -1.30 5.70 -12.90
N CYS A 874 -0.41 5.87 -11.93
CA CYS A 874 0.24 7.15 -11.65
C CYS A 874 1.44 7.36 -12.58
N PHE A 875 1.61 8.56 -13.10
CA PHE A 875 2.81 8.95 -13.85
C PHE A 875 3.32 10.28 -13.30
N THR A 876 4.57 10.30 -12.89
CA THR A 876 5.26 11.51 -12.45
C THR A 876 5.91 12.17 -13.66
N PHE A 877 5.50 13.39 -13.94
CA PHE A 877 6.11 14.26 -14.93
C PHE A 877 6.96 15.27 -14.20
N THR A 878 8.25 15.33 -14.53
CA THR A 878 9.18 16.29 -13.94
C THR A 878 9.68 17.23 -15.01
N HIS A 879 9.51 18.53 -14.75
CA HIS A 879 10.01 19.64 -15.54
C HIS A 879 11.15 20.32 -14.77
N VAL A 880 12.16 20.82 -15.49
CA VAL A 880 13.21 21.67 -14.93
C VAL A 880 12.95 23.07 -15.45
N ASP A 881 12.73 24.03 -14.56
CA ASP A 881 12.50 25.41 -14.98
C ASP A 881 13.78 26.14 -15.40
N ASP A 882 13.63 27.38 -15.86
CA ASP A 882 14.74 28.23 -16.32
C ASP A 882 15.78 28.51 -15.21
N MET A 883 15.42 28.32 -13.94
CA MET A 883 16.32 28.47 -12.79
C MET A 883 17.03 27.15 -12.41
N GLY A 884 16.74 26.06 -13.11
CA GLY A 884 17.29 24.74 -12.82
C GLY A 884 16.56 24.00 -11.69
N GLU A 885 15.43 24.51 -11.21
CA GLU A 885 14.64 23.84 -10.17
C GLU A 885 13.75 22.74 -10.77
N LYS A 886 13.69 21.60 -10.08
CA LYS A 886 12.89 20.44 -10.51
C LYS A 886 11.47 20.55 -9.94
N HIS A 887 10.49 20.57 -10.84
CA HIS A 887 9.07 20.58 -10.52
C HIS A 887 8.41 19.29 -11.00
N SER A 888 7.87 18.51 -10.07
CA SER A 888 7.15 17.27 -10.38
C SER A 888 5.64 17.42 -10.20
N MET A 889 4.89 16.74 -11.07
CA MET A 889 3.43 16.60 -10.96
C MET A 889 3.02 15.17 -11.34
N VAL A 890 2.05 14.62 -10.61
CA VAL A 890 1.54 13.26 -10.84
C VAL A 890 0.21 13.33 -11.57
N PHE A 891 0.14 12.73 -12.75
CA PHE A 891 -1.12 12.52 -13.47
C PHE A 891 -1.50 11.05 -13.42
N HIS A 892 -2.78 10.78 -13.20
CA HIS A 892 -3.32 9.43 -13.32
C HIS A 892 -3.74 9.16 -14.76
N ARG A 893 -3.23 8.07 -15.33
CA ARG A 893 -3.66 7.55 -16.62
C ARG A 893 -5.17 7.26 -16.58
N PRO A 894 -5.95 7.75 -17.56
CA PRO A 894 -7.34 7.38 -17.77
C PRO A 894 -7.54 5.88 -17.80
N HIS A 895 -8.61 5.46 -17.16
CA HIS A 895 -8.92 4.06 -16.97
C HIS A 895 -10.44 3.92 -16.75
N PRO A 896 -11.12 2.91 -17.33
CA PRO A 896 -10.60 1.76 -18.11
C PRO A 896 -10.21 2.08 -19.56
N GLU A 897 -10.72 3.17 -20.12
CA GLU A 897 -10.35 3.60 -21.46
C GLU A 897 -9.09 4.47 -21.41
N PRO A 898 -8.08 4.23 -22.26
CA PRO A 898 -6.84 5.00 -22.27
C PRO A 898 -7.01 6.38 -22.92
N SER A 899 -8.20 6.71 -23.42
CA SER A 899 -8.54 8.03 -23.94
C SER A 899 -8.91 9.00 -22.82
N MET A 900 -8.54 10.25 -23.02
CA MET A 900 -8.98 11.38 -22.22
C MET A 900 -10.15 12.04 -22.93
N SER A 901 -11.22 12.27 -22.16
CA SER A 901 -12.25 13.22 -22.58
C SER A 901 -11.63 14.61 -22.66
N LYS A 902 -12.31 15.50 -23.38
CA LYS A 902 -11.91 16.90 -23.55
C LYS A 902 -11.84 17.63 -22.21
N GLU A 903 -12.77 17.35 -21.31
CA GLU A 903 -12.84 17.91 -19.96
C GLU A 903 -11.63 17.49 -19.14
N ARG A 904 -11.25 16.20 -19.21
CA ARG A 904 -10.05 15.70 -18.53
C ARG A 904 -8.76 16.28 -19.12
N LEU A 905 -8.69 16.47 -20.43
CA LEU A 905 -7.54 17.13 -21.05
C LEU A 905 -7.42 18.59 -20.57
N ARG A 906 -8.53 19.35 -20.56
CA ARG A 906 -8.55 20.72 -20.03
C ARG A 906 -8.19 20.78 -18.53
N SER A 907 -8.59 19.78 -17.75
CA SER A 907 -8.22 19.71 -16.34
C SER A 907 -6.71 19.53 -16.16
N PHE A 908 -6.06 18.76 -17.05
CA PHE A 908 -4.59 18.64 -17.06
C PHE A 908 -3.91 19.95 -17.44
N GLY A 909 -4.43 20.65 -18.46
CA GLY A 909 -3.95 21.99 -18.84
C GLY A 909 -4.03 22.98 -17.68
N SER A 910 -5.16 23.01 -16.99
CA SER A 910 -5.38 23.85 -15.81
C SER A 910 -4.38 23.55 -14.70
N ARG A 911 -4.07 22.27 -14.45
CA ARG A 911 -3.06 21.86 -13.47
C ARG A 911 -1.64 22.27 -13.87
N LEU A 912 -1.30 22.15 -15.16
CA LEU A 912 -0.01 22.59 -15.70
C LEU A 912 0.16 24.12 -15.59
N GLY A 913 -0.88 24.88 -15.93
CA GLY A 913 -0.88 26.33 -15.74
C GLY A 913 -0.75 26.74 -14.28
N ARG A 914 -1.43 26.02 -13.37
CA ARG A 914 -1.32 26.27 -11.93
C ARG A 914 0.07 25.97 -11.38
N ARG A 915 0.67 24.84 -11.76
CA ARG A 915 1.90 24.32 -11.14
C ARG A 915 3.17 24.83 -11.79
N TRP A 916 3.17 25.02 -13.11
CA TRP A 916 4.35 25.36 -13.91
C TRP A 916 4.21 26.70 -14.67
N GLY A 917 3.05 27.37 -14.55
CA GLY A 917 2.78 28.61 -15.29
C GLY A 917 2.58 28.41 -16.78
N TRP A 918 2.43 27.16 -17.25
CA TRP A 918 2.28 26.84 -18.66
C TRP A 918 0.95 27.34 -19.22
N SER A 919 1.00 27.91 -20.42
CA SER A 919 -0.14 28.44 -21.16
C SER A 919 0.01 28.19 -22.66
N LEU A 920 -0.93 28.67 -23.47
CA LEU A 920 -0.80 28.63 -24.93
C LEU A 920 0.47 29.35 -25.42
N GLU A 921 0.87 30.42 -24.73
CA GLU A 921 2.02 31.25 -25.09
C GLU A 921 3.37 30.60 -24.71
N THR A 922 3.33 29.50 -23.96
CA THR A 922 4.53 28.79 -23.50
C THR A 922 5.17 27.94 -24.60
N PHE A 923 4.45 27.60 -25.69
CA PHE A 923 4.92 26.62 -26.68
C PHE A 923 5.02 27.20 -28.08
N ASP A 924 6.05 26.79 -28.82
CA ASP A 924 6.24 27.12 -30.23
C ASP A 924 6.78 25.91 -31.01
N VAL A 925 6.76 25.95 -32.34
CA VAL A 925 7.08 24.80 -33.20
C VAL A 925 8.59 24.66 -33.42
N LYS A 926 9.16 23.47 -33.16
CA LYS A 926 10.52 23.08 -33.56
C LYS A 926 10.67 23.27 -35.07
N VAL A 927 11.54 24.20 -35.47
CA VAL A 927 11.92 24.46 -36.86
C VAL A 927 12.72 23.29 -37.44
#